data_AF-M3HNE1-F1
#
_entry.id   AF-M3HNE1-F1
#
_cell.length_a   1.000
_cell.length_b   1.000
_cell.length_c   1.000
_cell.angle_alpha   90.00
_cell.angle_beta   90.00
_cell.angle_gamma   90.00
#
_symmetry.space_group_name_H-M   'P 1'
#
loop_
_entity.id
_entity.type
_entity.pdbx_description
1 polymer ?
#
loop_
_entity_poly.entity_id
_entity_poly.type
_entity_poly.pdbx_seq_one_letter_code
_entity_poly.pdbx_strand_id
1 'polypeptide(L)'
;MTQYEDVAKLEKLTFRYKQNHKQQVLNDIFDIVFANGAANHLYLETLFQHALILPLAQQLAAGEKKETVKFYKLTLAVAVHSYHTIGGTQFFVNHLVSVFNGNDEKIKFLDKLADFAIDKTIKDTDFKIDILRFFLILLIDDKLQEYFEDYFGLGIWHSLKDPYSITDDEQLNSLIGSNKTSSKKNYWLLQLVKSFGNKSELCITDWQIAVAKFLQSLVSNHKYHETVSLFLKSIRASSYFTACVNKGSINAVKVLKHALADHTEFRHLKQELNVLFVDRSDFLTKINAIKSVYDTTREQFAELLIENLSLKDSVSLLNSYVTPKNQTNFEAVKYFTNEDDMKKFYIDICISDVFEFETPELKFWEATTESSFDNIPNYINFATNYSSFSTLYCDASFELNDQAKRDILSHLKNVASRITVTGDNHFSGTSKYFKKIEKISQQKGNEYDIAIDGTVGQEFKYALAITICKPSKESTLKKFGINKLRIGRLENKENKVILKIENLEHIEPTHLVLLPTTDALKGLDAMKHNERMRMVTDDISSEIVVSSLGTKYSDIIQVMATIPFTDISSILPSVLDSPTIVLTSSATLLQQYQDVVLIRYGDDQSVKSVIDYANDLFVKIQKCIDATATIVNLGEISQSQQLSEIIEKFLVKWREVVDDKLKTGTDLPSSFLEIVTSPSKAEDATKEATHIKEIISLITKSWILCGKELSKSAWIYICKTFSVMMTVDDFFNFEDRACNQWNFVFLNCDISAFFMAFPHVPWKNEYPGTVKIVGGNMRKYFYFKQDTTVPFSERIRPGSLKFNPGFRNQTSFISVKTQLDEAEYCVALYYYMRKLGYPRWVIGIWVCSKRQLELIKEIAESKLPRDIGQPVVVFNRSGIHDYDCFDYSIISLFSDSGYKVTHGPGKRGNYYISSDMKTDRPLDDDTTECNLQIVPNEKYGLDERTSLERIAIKNVTDLYRFAENT
;
A
#
# COMPACT_ATOMS: atom_id res chain seq x y z
N MET A 1 25.35 12.59 0.22
CA MET A 1 25.64 13.97 -0.22
C MET A 1 25.11 14.22 -1.63
N THR A 2 25.44 13.42 -2.63
CA THR A 2 25.01 13.59 -4.04
C THR A 2 23.49 13.63 -4.26
N GLN A 3 22.70 12.79 -3.58
CA GLN A 3 21.22 12.77 -3.75
C GLN A 3 20.53 14.09 -3.36
N TYR A 4 21.02 14.82 -2.35
CA TYR A 4 20.43 16.10 -1.93
C TYR A 4 20.74 17.23 -2.91
N GLU A 5 21.95 17.20 -3.49
CA GLU A 5 22.36 18.15 -4.53
C GLU A 5 21.55 17.94 -5.82
N ASP A 6 21.28 16.69 -6.18
CA ASP A 6 20.44 16.33 -7.33
C ASP A 6 18.99 16.80 -7.15
N VAL A 7 18.41 16.63 -5.95
CA VAL A 7 17.05 17.13 -5.63
C VAL A 7 16.99 18.65 -5.79
N ALA A 8 17.88 19.42 -5.13
CA ALA A 8 17.90 20.88 -5.24
C ALA A 8 18.14 21.38 -6.69
N LYS A 9 18.87 20.61 -7.51
CA LYS A 9 19.06 20.88 -8.93
C LYS A 9 17.80 20.61 -9.74
N LEU A 10 17.09 19.51 -9.48
CA LEU A 10 15.82 19.17 -10.11
C LEU A 10 14.74 20.23 -9.84
N GLU A 11 14.66 20.76 -8.62
CA GLU A 11 13.72 21.84 -8.27
C GLU A 11 13.92 23.07 -9.18
N LYS A 12 15.18 23.53 -9.30
CA LYS A 12 15.56 24.67 -10.14
C LYS A 12 15.29 24.42 -11.62
N LEU A 13 15.59 23.22 -12.11
CA LEU A 13 15.35 22.86 -13.52
C LEU A 13 13.85 22.77 -13.82
N THR A 14 13.06 22.22 -12.90
CA THR A 14 11.60 22.13 -13.01
C THR A 14 10.97 23.50 -13.14
N PHE A 15 11.37 24.44 -12.28
CA PHE A 15 10.93 25.84 -12.36
C PHE A 15 11.31 26.49 -13.68
N ARG A 16 12.54 26.32 -14.15
CA ARG A 16 12.98 26.83 -15.47
C ARG A 16 12.16 26.25 -16.62
N TYR A 17 11.86 24.95 -16.58
CA TYR A 17 11.08 24.30 -17.63
C TYR A 17 9.64 24.81 -17.67
N LYS A 18 9.02 25.09 -16.51
CA LYS A 18 7.69 25.72 -16.43
C LYS A 18 7.64 27.08 -17.11
N GLN A 19 8.70 27.87 -17.01
CA GLN A 19 8.73 29.24 -17.56
C GLN A 19 8.95 29.30 -19.07
N ASN A 20 9.75 28.40 -19.64
CA ASN A 20 10.23 28.55 -21.02
C ASN A 20 10.11 27.29 -21.89
N HIS A 21 9.71 26.16 -21.32
CA HIS A 21 9.52 24.86 -21.98
C HIS A 21 10.68 24.45 -22.91
N LYS A 22 11.92 24.86 -22.60
CA LYS A 22 13.09 24.57 -23.43
C LYS A 22 13.45 23.09 -23.40
N GLN A 23 13.64 22.48 -24.57
CA GLN A 23 14.00 21.06 -24.70
C GLN A 23 15.29 20.68 -23.96
N GLN A 24 16.27 21.59 -23.93
CA GLN A 24 17.53 21.35 -23.21
C GLN A 24 17.30 21.16 -21.70
N VAL A 25 16.41 21.96 -21.09
CA VAL A 25 16.09 21.85 -19.66
C VAL A 25 15.38 20.53 -19.37
N LEU A 26 14.49 20.09 -20.26
CA LEU A 26 13.85 18.78 -20.15
C LEU A 26 14.87 17.64 -20.21
N ASN A 27 15.85 17.72 -21.12
CA ASN A 27 16.90 16.72 -21.23
C ASN A 27 17.76 16.69 -19.96
N ASP A 28 18.09 17.84 -19.37
CA ASP A 28 18.82 17.92 -18.11
C ASP A 28 18.03 17.27 -16.95
N ILE A 29 16.71 17.48 -16.90
CA ILE A 29 15.82 16.80 -15.93
C ILE A 29 15.87 15.29 -16.17
N PHE A 30 15.69 14.86 -17.42
CA PHE A 30 15.69 13.45 -17.79
C PHE A 30 16.99 12.75 -17.37
N ASP A 31 18.14 13.36 -17.67
CA ASP A 31 19.44 12.76 -17.43
C ASP A 31 19.72 12.61 -15.91
N ILE A 32 19.15 13.47 -15.05
CA ILE A 32 19.20 13.30 -13.59
C ILE A 32 18.24 12.19 -13.12
N VAL A 33 16.98 12.21 -13.59
CA VAL A 33 15.94 11.25 -13.18
C VAL A 33 16.34 9.81 -13.51
N PHE A 34 16.94 9.61 -14.69
CA PHE A 34 17.28 8.30 -15.24
C PHE A 34 18.79 8.03 -15.26
N ALA A 35 19.58 8.69 -14.41
CA ALA A 35 21.04 8.55 -14.36
C ALA A 35 21.51 7.09 -14.21
N ASN A 36 20.74 6.26 -13.52
CA ASN A 36 21.00 4.84 -13.29
C ASN A 36 20.15 3.90 -14.19
N GLY A 37 19.59 4.42 -15.27
CA GLY A 37 18.71 3.68 -16.20
C GLY A 37 17.24 3.64 -15.76
N ALA A 38 16.98 3.36 -14.48
CA ALA A 38 15.64 3.39 -13.88
C ALA A 38 15.34 4.74 -13.21
N ALA A 39 14.06 5.11 -13.15
CA ALA A 39 13.64 6.34 -12.48
C ALA A 39 13.81 6.22 -10.96
N ASN A 40 14.42 7.21 -10.32
CA ASN A 40 14.49 7.27 -8.87
C ASN A 40 13.19 7.84 -8.28
N HIS A 41 12.56 7.11 -7.36
CA HIS A 41 11.32 7.50 -6.69
C HIS A 41 11.42 8.87 -5.99
N LEU A 42 12.57 9.19 -5.37
CA LEU A 42 12.78 10.49 -4.73
C LEU A 42 12.78 11.64 -5.76
N TYR A 43 13.35 11.39 -6.94
CA TYR A 43 13.41 12.38 -8.02
C TYR A 43 12.03 12.57 -8.65
N LEU A 44 11.29 11.47 -8.90
CA LEU A 44 9.90 11.54 -9.37
C LEU A 44 8.99 12.27 -8.36
N GLU A 45 9.18 12.02 -7.07
CA GLU A 45 8.45 12.72 -6.01
C GLU A 45 8.73 14.22 -6.03
N THR A 46 10.00 14.62 -6.18
CA THR A 46 10.38 16.04 -6.31
C THR A 46 9.68 16.70 -7.50
N LEU A 47 9.70 16.05 -8.67
CA LEU A 47 9.05 16.55 -9.89
C LEU A 47 7.54 16.65 -9.74
N PHE A 48 6.93 15.68 -9.05
CA PHE A 48 5.52 15.64 -8.75
C PHE A 48 5.12 16.78 -7.79
N GLN A 49 5.81 16.93 -6.66
CA GLN A 49 5.57 18.01 -5.68
C GLN A 49 5.71 19.40 -6.33
N HIS A 50 6.64 19.54 -7.27
CA HIS A 50 6.84 20.75 -8.03
C HIS A 50 5.96 20.84 -9.27
N ALA A 51 4.87 20.07 -9.37
CA ALA A 51 3.85 20.14 -10.42
C ALA A 51 4.42 20.19 -11.86
N LEU A 52 5.50 19.47 -12.15
CA LEU A 52 6.07 19.37 -13.51
C LEU A 52 5.06 18.74 -14.48
N ILE A 53 4.12 17.97 -13.98
CA ILE A 53 3.16 17.24 -14.82
C ILE A 53 2.20 18.17 -15.59
N LEU A 54 1.87 19.34 -15.03
CA LEU A 54 0.99 20.34 -15.67
C LEU A 54 1.58 20.88 -16.98
N PRO A 55 2.81 21.43 -17.01
CA PRO A 55 3.40 21.88 -18.27
C PRO A 55 3.65 20.70 -19.23
N LEU A 56 3.94 19.49 -18.75
CA LEU A 56 4.06 18.32 -19.65
C LEU A 56 2.72 18.01 -20.35
N ALA A 57 1.61 17.99 -19.61
CA ALA A 57 0.27 17.77 -20.16
C ALA A 57 -0.16 18.90 -21.11
N GLN A 58 0.14 20.16 -20.79
CA GLN A 58 -0.14 21.30 -21.69
C GLN A 58 0.65 21.18 -23.00
N GLN A 59 1.91 20.75 -22.96
CA GLN A 59 2.70 20.56 -24.17
C GLN A 59 2.18 19.41 -25.03
N LEU A 60 1.66 18.33 -24.42
CA LEU A 60 0.97 17.26 -25.13
C LEU A 60 -0.27 17.77 -25.89
N ALA A 61 -1.07 18.64 -25.26
CA ALA A 61 -2.26 19.18 -25.90
C ALA A 61 -2.01 20.28 -26.93
N ALA A 62 -0.89 21.00 -26.82
CA ALA A 62 -0.55 22.03 -27.80
C ALA A 62 -0.17 21.42 -29.17
N GLY A 63 0.34 20.19 -29.22
CA GLY A 63 0.70 19.50 -30.48
C GLY A 63 1.85 20.15 -31.28
N GLU A 64 2.39 21.29 -30.83
CA GLU A 64 3.34 22.13 -31.57
C GLU A 64 4.81 21.70 -31.48
N LYS A 65 5.16 20.69 -30.65
CA LYS A 65 6.55 20.21 -30.49
C LYS A 65 6.75 18.79 -31.04
N LYS A 66 7.94 18.55 -31.62
CA LYS A 66 8.45 17.19 -31.88
C LYS A 66 8.77 16.51 -30.55
N GLU A 67 7.76 15.88 -29.97
CA GLU A 67 7.89 15.08 -28.76
C GLU A 67 8.87 13.93 -28.98
N THR A 68 9.85 13.79 -28.09
CA THR A 68 10.87 12.74 -28.16
C THR A 68 10.52 11.58 -27.23
N VAL A 69 11.10 10.39 -27.45
CA VAL A 69 10.94 9.24 -26.52
C VAL A 69 11.29 9.63 -25.07
N LYS A 70 12.30 10.50 -24.87
CA LYS A 70 12.65 11.04 -23.54
C LYS A 70 11.49 11.81 -22.90
N PHE A 71 10.80 12.65 -23.67
CA PHE A 71 9.64 13.41 -23.20
C PHE A 71 8.50 12.47 -22.77
N TYR A 72 8.17 11.47 -23.60
CA TYR A 72 7.15 10.48 -23.28
C TYR A 72 7.51 9.68 -22.03
N LYS A 73 8.74 9.17 -21.95
CA LYS A 73 9.22 8.38 -20.80
C LYS A 73 9.14 9.17 -19.50
N LEU A 74 9.62 10.42 -19.48
CA LEU A 74 9.53 11.26 -18.29
C LEU A 74 8.07 11.55 -17.89
N THR A 75 7.22 11.85 -18.87
CA THR A 75 5.81 12.15 -18.63
C THR A 75 5.08 10.95 -18.03
N LEU A 76 5.28 9.76 -18.58
CA LEU A 76 4.69 8.52 -18.06
C LEU A 76 5.23 8.16 -16.67
N ALA A 77 6.54 8.30 -16.44
CA ALA A 77 7.12 8.00 -15.13
C ALA A 77 6.54 8.90 -14.03
N VAL A 78 6.41 10.21 -14.29
CA VAL A 78 5.77 11.15 -13.35
C VAL A 78 4.27 10.86 -13.19
N ALA A 79 3.57 10.51 -14.27
CA ALA A 79 2.15 10.15 -14.27
C ALA A 79 1.85 8.91 -13.40
N VAL A 80 2.57 7.81 -13.66
CA VAL A 80 2.44 6.54 -12.93
C VAL A 80 2.82 6.72 -11.47
N HIS A 81 3.91 7.45 -11.19
CA HIS A 81 4.32 7.80 -9.83
C HIS A 81 3.26 8.61 -9.07
N SER A 82 2.66 9.61 -9.73
CA SER A 82 1.59 10.42 -9.14
C SER A 82 0.38 9.57 -8.75
N TYR A 83 -0.01 8.63 -9.61
CA TYR A 83 -1.12 7.72 -9.33
C TYR A 83 -0.86 6.84 -8.09
N HIS A 84 0.34 6.26 -7.98
CA HIS A 84 0.68 5.37 -6.88
C HIS A 84 0.99 6.09 -5.55
N THR A 85 1.44 7.35 -5.58
CA THR A 85 1.89 8.07 -4.37
C THR A 85 0.76 8.78 -3.64
N ILE A 86 -0.17 9.45 -4.34
CA ILE A 86 -1.31 10.15 -3.72
C ILE A 86 -2.52 9.23 -3.51
N GLY A 87 -2.32 7.92 -3.65
CA GLY A 87 -3.41 6.96 -3.49
C GLY A 87 -4.57 7.23 -4.46
N GLY A 88 -4.28 7.41 -5.74
CA GLY A 88 -5.30 7.50 -6.78
C GLY A 88 -6.24 8.72 -6.70
N THR A 89 -5.89 9.80 -5.99
CA THR A 89 -6.67 11.04 -6.16
C THR A 89 -6.65 11.43 -7.62
N GLN A 90 -7.84 11.58 -8.19
CA GLN A 90 -8.08 11.90 -9.59
C GLN A 90 -7.41 13.21 -10.05
N PHE A 91 -6.64 13.95 -9.22
CA PHE A 91 -6.02 15.22 -9.61
C PHE A 91 -5.24 15.14 -10.92
N PHE A 92 -4.31 14.19 -11.06
CA PHE A 92 -3.53 14.05 -12.30
C PHE A 92 -4.38 13.58 -13.49
N VAL A 93 -5.19 12.53 -13.31
CA VAL A 93 -6.09 12.02 -14.36
C VAL A 93 -7.06 13.11 -14.78
N ASN A 94 -7.78 13.75 -13.84
CA ASN A 94 -8.67 14.88 -14.10
C ASN A 94 -7.99 16.05 -14.80
N HIS A 95 -6.73 16.39 -14.49
CA HIS A 95 -6.01 17.44 -15.20
C HIS A 95 -5.70 17.02 -16.64
N LEU A 96 -5.15 15.82 -16.83
CA LEU A 96 -4.86 15.29 -18.14
C LEU A 96 -6.14 15.14 -18.99
N VAL A 97 -7.25 14.74 -18.36
CA VAL A 97 -8.59 14.63 -18.95
C VAL A 97 -9.22 15.98 -19.24
N SER A 98 -9.07 16.96 -18.35
CA SER A 98 -9.55 18.33 -18.60
C SER A 98 -8.86 18.93 -19.82
N VAL A 99 -7.59 18.58 -20.01
CA VAL A 99 -6.78 18.96 -21.17
C VAL A 99 -7.20 18.16 -22.43
N PHE A 100 -7.57 16.89 -22.29
CA PHE A 100 -8.03 16.04 -23.40
C PHE A 100 -9.49 16.26 -23.83
N ASN A 101 -10.38 16.69 -22.95
CA ASN A 101 -11.80 16.85 -23.27
C ASN A 101 -12.10 17.97 -24.29
N GLY A 102 -11.08 18.70 -24.75
CA GLY A 102 -11.19 19.74 -25.78
C GLY A 102 -10.33 19.54 -27.05
N ASN A 103 -9.64 18.40 -27.27
CA ASN A 103 -8.71 18.25 -28.40
C ASN A 103 -8.61 16.82 -28.98
N ASP A 104 -8.49 16.72 -30.31
CA ASP A 104 -8.23 15.48 -31.08
C ASP A 104 -6.80 14.93 -30.89
N GLU A 105 -5.85 15.75 -30.41
CA GLU A 105 -4.47 15.31 -30.10
C GLU A 105 -4.41 14.18 -29.04
N LYS A 106 -5.48 14.00 -28.25
CA LYS A 106 -5.57 12.88 -27.28
C LYS A 106 -5.52 11.51 -27.93
N ILE A 107 -6.17 11.33 -29.08
CA ILE A 107 -6.21 10.05 -29.79
C ILE A 107 -4.83 9.77 -30.39
N LYS A 108 -4.18 10.81 -30.93
CA LYS A 108 -2.81 10.71 -31.45
C LYS A 108 -1.80 10.36 -30.37
N PHE A 109 -1.98 10.87 -29.15
CA PHE A 109 -1.16 10.52 -28.00
C PHE A 109 -1.28 9.03 -27.65
N LEU A 110 -2.51 8.52 -27.48
CA LEU A 110 -2.75 7.10 -27.22
C LEU A 110 -2.23 6.20 -28.36
N ASP A 111 -2.40 6.63 -29.62
CA ASP A 111 -1.91 5.88 -30.79
C ASP A 111 -0.38 5.75 -30.76
N LYS A 112 0.33 6.85 -30.47
CA LYS A 112 1.79 6.84 -30.31
C LYS A 112 2.24 5.94 -29.16
N LEU A 113 1.52 5.94 -28.03
CA LEU A 113 1.85 5.06 -26.90
C LEU A 113 1.69 3.58 -27.26
N ALA A 114 0.57 3.22 -27.91
CA ALA A 114 0.35 1.85 -28.36
C ALA A 114 1.42 1.42 -29.37
N ASP A 115 1.79 2.30 -30.30
CA ASP A 115 2.89 2.06 -31.25
C ASP A 115 4.23 1.85 -30.52
N PHE A 116 4.57 2.69 -29.53
CA PHE A 116 5.81 2.55 -28.76
C PHE A 116 5.89 1.26 -27.94
N ALA A 117 4.76 0.79 -27.39
CA ALA A 117 4.72 -0.44 -26.62
C ALA A 117 5.12 -1.67 -27.47
N ILE A 118 4.73 -1.69 -28.75
CA ILE A 118 4.98 -2.82 -29.67
C ILE A 118 6.17 -2.60 -30.60
N ASP A 119 6.82 -1.43 -30.57
CA ASP A 119 7.98 -1.11 -31.39
C ASP A 119 9.20 -1.94 -30.95
N LYS A 120 9.76 -2.71 -31.89
CA LYS A 120 10.95 -3.55 -31.69
C LYS A 120 12.25 -2.75 -31.59
N THR A 121 12.26 -1.50 -32.06
CA THR A 121 13.43 -0.61 -31.99
C THR A 121 13.62 0.00 -30.60
N ILE A 122 12.54 0.11 -29.82
CA ILE A 122 12.56 0.58 -28.44
C ILE A 122 12.91 -0.59 -27.53
N LYS A 123 14.13 -0.58 -26.97
CA LYS A 123 14.62 -1.62 -26.05
C LYS A 123 14.40 -1.31 -24.56
N ASP A 124 13.84 -0.13 -24.27
CA ASP A 124 13.60 0.36 -22.92
C ASP A 124 12.37 -0.32 -22.32
N THR A 125 12.59 -1.43 -21.61
CA THR A 125 11.50 -2.25 -21.05
C THR A 125 10.68 -1.47 -20.01
N ASP A 126 11.32 -0.66 -19.15
CA ASP A 126 10.61 0.14 -18.14
C ASP A 126 9.64 1.13 -18.80
N PHE A 127 10.07 1.80 -19.87
CA PHE A 127 9.22 2.70 -20.63
C PHE A 127 7.99 1.97 -21.20
N LYS A 128 8.17 0.78 -21.78
CA LYS A 128 7.05 -0.03 -22.29
C LYS A 128 6.10 -0.48 -21.17
N ILE A 129 6.64 -0.87 -20.00
CA ILE A 129 5.83 -1.24 -18.82
C ILE A 129 5.01 -0.05 -18.33
N ASP A 130 5.59 1.14 -18.26
CA ASP A 130 4.88 2.35 -17.82
C ASP A 130 3.77 2.76 -18.79
N ILE A 131 3.89 2.46 -20.10
CA ILE A 131 2.79 2.59 -21.06
C ILE A 131 1.61 1.69 -20.67
N LEU A 132 1.87 0.40 -20.41
CA LEU A 132 0.83 -0.55 -20.02
C LEU A 132 0.17 -0.15 -18.70
N ARG A 133 0.96 0.30 -17.71
CA ARG A 133 0.43 0.82 -16.44
C ARG A 133 -0.48 2.02 -16.66
N PHE A 134 -0.03 2.96 -17.48
CA PHE A 134 -0.78 4.16 -17.79
C PHE A 134 -2.11 3.85 -18.50
N PHE A 135 -2.14 2.88 -19.41
CA PHE A 135 -3.38 2.44 -20.05
C PHE A 135 -4.39 1.91 -19.01
N LEU A 136 -3.97 1.06 -18.07
CA LEU A 136 -4.86 0.60 -17.01
C LEU A 136 -5.30 1.73 -16.07
N ILE A 137 -4.42 2.69 -15.76
CA ILE A 137 -4.75 3.88 -14.97
C ILE A 137 -5.85 4.71 -15.65
N LEU A 138 -5.83 4.83 -16.97
CA LEU A 138 -6.89 5.55 -17.69
C LEU A 138 -8.20 4.75 -17.76
N LEU A 139 -8.14 3.42 -17.86
CA LEU A 139 -9.31 2.56 -17.79
C LEU A 139 -10.00 2.58 -16.41
N ILE A 140 -9.41 3.24 -15.41
CA ILE A 140 -10.04 3.44 -14.11
C ILE A 140 -11.26 4.34 -14.17
N ASP A 141 -11.24 5.35 -15.04
CA ASP A 141 -12.32 6.31 -15.17
C ASP A 141 -13.28 5.89 -16.29
N ASP A 142 -14.54 5.64 -15.96
CA ASP A 142 -15.59 5.25 -16.90
C ASP A 142 -15.71 6.24 -18.08
N LYS A 143 -15.47 7.54 -17.86
CA LYS A 143 -15.49 8.56 -18.92
C LYS A 143 -14.37 8.38 -19.93
N LEU A 144 -13.24 7.79 -19.51
CA LEU A 144 -12.07 7.59 -20.37
C LEU A 144 -12.09 6.25 -21.06
N GLN A 145 -12.84 5.30 -20.54
CA GLN A 145 -13.01 4.01 -21.21
C GLN A 145 -13.56 4.20 -22.62
N GLU A 146 -14.42 5.19 -22.88
CA GLU A 146 -14.88 5.50 -24.25
C GLU A 146 -13.73 5.72 -25.25
N TYR A 147 -12.60 6.28 -24.82
CA TYR A 147 -11.43 6.49 -25.68
C TYR A 147 -10.68 5.21 -26.04
N PHE A 148 -10.93 4.12 -25.33
CA PHE A 148 -10.29 2.83 -25.55
C PHE A 148 -11.16 1.86 -26.36
N GLU A 149 -12.32 2.29 -26.86
CA GLU A 149 -13.18 1.45 -27.69
C GLU A 149 -12.46 0.91 -28.93
N ASP A 150 -11.65 1.75 -29.58
CA ASP A 150 -10.82 1.37 -30.74
C ASP A 150 -9.70 0.35 -30.39
N TYR A 151 -9.38 0.18 -29.10
CA TYR A 151 -8.25 -0.60 -28.62
C TYR A 151 -8.66 -1.92 -27.97
N PHE A 152 -9.80 -1.95 -27.29
CA PHE A 152 -10.28 -3.14 -26.56
C PHE A 152 -11.73 -3.53 -26.89
N GLY A 153 -12.44 -2.70 -27.66
CA GLY A 153 -13.80 -2.98 -28.11
C GLY A 153 -13.85 -4.02 -29.22
N LEU A 154 -15.04 -4.26 -29.76
CA LEU A 154 -15.31 -5.35 -30.72
C LEU A 154 -14.41 -5.33 -31.97
N GLY A 155 -13.88 -4.15 -32.33
CA GLY A 155 -13.00 -3.97 -33.48
C GLY A 155 -11.73 -4.84 -33.45
N ILE A 156 -11.25 -5.24 -32.26
CA ILE A 156 -10.05 -6.08 -32.13
C ILE A 156 -10.23 -7.47 -32.76
N TRP A 157 -11.46 -7.97 -32.84
CA TRP A 157 -11.75 -9.28 -33.45
C TRP A 157 -11.45 -9.30 -34.95
N HIS A 158 -11.48 -8.15 -35.62
CA HIS A 158 -11.07 -8.03 -37.02
C HIS A 158 -9.56 -8.19 -37.25
N SER A 159 -8.75 -8.28 -36.19
CA SER A 159 -7.34 -8.65 -36.31
C SER A 159 -7.11 -10.16 -36.47
N LEU A 160 -8.15 -10.97 -36.24
CA LEU A 160 -8.11 -12.41 -36.40
C LEU A 160 -8.21 -12.83 -37.87
N LYS A 161 -7.75 -14.04 -38.17
CA LYS A 161 -7.81 -14.61 -39.52
C LYS A 161 -9.25 -14.99 -39.91
N ASP A 162 -10.01 -15.55 -38.96
CA ASP A 162 -11.45 -15.78 -39.06
C ASP A 162 -12.18 -15.26 -37.81
N PRO A 163 -12.67 -14.01 -37.83
CA PRO A 163 -13.41 -13.40 -36.71
C PRO A 163 -14.71 -14.15 -36.34
N TYR A 164 -15.31 -14.90 -37.27
CA TYR A 164 -16.56 -15.64 -37.05
C TYR A 164 -16.33 -17.03 -36.42
N SER A 165 -15.10 -17.34 -36.04
CA SER A 165 -14.73 -18.56 -35.30
C SER A 165 -14.51 -18.30 -33.81
N ILE A 166 -14.78 -17.08 -33.33
CA ILE A 166 -14.67 -16.69 -31.92
C ILE A 166 -15.80 -17.29 -31.08
N THR A 167 -17.01 -17.34 -31.63
CA THR A 167 -18.22 -17.81 -30.93
C THR A 167 -19.19 -18.45 -31.92
N ASP A 168 -19.94 -19.43 -31.44
CA ASP A 168 -21.05 -20.05 -32.17
C ASP A 168 -22.38 -19.30 -31.96
N ASP A 169 -22.38 -18.22 -31.16
CA ASP A 169 -23.56 -17.37 -30.95
C ASP A 169 -23.86 -16.51 -32.19
N GLU A 170 -25.01 -16.75 -32.82
CA GLU A 170 -25.48 -16.03 -34.00
C GLU A 170 -25.69 -14.52 -33.75
N GLN A 171 -26.09 -14.12 -32.54
CA GLN A 171 -26.30 -12.72 -32.18
C GLN A 171 -24.97 -11.99 -32.09
N LEU A 172 -23.97 -12.56 -31.42
CA LEU A 172 -22.63 -11.97 -31.40
C LEU A 172 -22.03 -11.91 -32.82
N ASN A 173 -22.18 -12.97 -33.61
CA ASN A 173 -21.67 -13.01 -34.99
C ASN A 173 -22.29 -11.92 -35.88
N SER A 174 -23.55 -11.54 -35.63
CA SER A 174 -24.21 -10.42 -36.34
C SER A 174 -23.57 -9.06 -36.04
N LEU A 175 -23.10 -8.84 -34.80
CA LEU A 175 -22.42 -7.61 -34.38
C LEU A 175 -21.06 -7.46 -35.09
N ILE A 176 -20.34 -8.57 -35.31
CA ILE A 176 -19.07 -8.60 -36.06
C ILE A 176 -19.26 -8.09 -37.49
N GLY A 177 -20.37 -8.44 -38.15
CA GLY A 177 -20.66 -8.05 -39.53
C GLY A 177 -20.87 -6.54 -39.73
N SER A 178 -21.26 -5.82 -38.68
CA SER A 178 -21.66 -4.40 -38.72
C SER A 178 -20.51 -3.39 -38.56
N ASN A 179 -19.37 -3.80 -37.99
CA ASN A 179 -18.25 -2.91 -37.61
C ASN A 179 -17.01 -3.04 -38.51
N LYS A 180 -17.18 -3.11 -39.83
CA LYS A 180 -16.07 -3.24 -40.78
C LYS A 180 -15.28 -1.93 -40.98
N THR A 181 -14.45 -1.56 -40.01
CA THR A 181 -13.37 -0.59 -40.25
C THR A 181 -12.04 -1.19 -39.78
N SER A 182 -11.20 -1.58 -40.74
CA SER A 182 -9.84 -2.06 -40.44
C SER A 182 -8.96 -0.86 -40.10
N SER A 183 -8.75 -0.61 -38.81
CA SER A 183 -7.80 0.40 -38.34
C SER A 183 -6.50 -0.27 -37.88
N LYS A 184 -5.37 0.45 -37.93
CA LYS A 184 -4.10 0.01 -37.35
C LYS A 184 -4.27 -0.32 -35.86
N LYS A 185 -5.17 0.38 -35.18
CA LYS A 185 -5.48 0.20 -33.75
C LYS A 185 -6.02 -1.20 -33.50
N ASN A 186 -6.91 -1.74 -34.33
CA ASN A 186 -7.49 -3.09 -34.12
C ASN A 186 -6.44 -4.22 -33.99
N TYR A 187 -5.23 -4.04 -34.54
CA TYR A 187 -4.16 -5.03 -34.50
C TYR A 187 -3.21 -4.91 -33.31
N TRP A 188 -3.26 -3.82 -32.55
CA TRP A 188 -2.25 -3.51 -31.54
C TRP A 188 -2.19 -4.60 -30.46
N LEU A 189 -3.35 -5.08 -29.98
CA LEU A 189 -3.43 -6.09 -28.92
C LEU A 189 -2.84 -7.42 -29.39
N LEU A 190 -3.08 -7.81 -30.65
CA LEU A 190 -2.45 -8.97 -31.25
C LEU A 190 -0.92 -8.82 -31.33
N GLN A 191 -0.42 -7.63 -31.68
CA GLN A 191 1.02 -7.36 -31.69
C GLN A 191 1.62 -7.36 -30.28
N LEU A 192 0.88 -6.88 -29.28
CA LEU A 192 1.28 -6.97 -27.88
C LEU A 192 1.38 -8.43 -27.43
N VAL A 193 0.39 -9.28 -27.76
CA VAL A 193 0.44 -10.73 -27.48
C VAL A 193 1.67 -11.36 -28.14
N LYS A 194 1.94 -11.06 -29.43
CA LYS A 194 3.14 -11.55 -30.13
C LYS A 194 4.45 -11.10 -29.50
N SER A 195 4.48 -9.90 -28.91
CA SER A 195 5.69 -9.37 -28.28
C SER A 195 6.14 -10.21 -27.08
N PHE A 196 5.25 -10.98 -26.45
CA PHE A 196 5.58 -11.86 -25.32
C PHE A 196 6.65 -12.90 -25.68
N GLY A 197 6.58 -13.46 -26.90
CA GLY A 197 7.54 -14.45 -27.40
C GLY A 197 8.82 -13.85 -27.98
N ASN A 198 8.96 -12.52 -27.96
CA ASN A 198 10.13 -11.86 -28.55
C ASN A 198 11.37 -11.99 -27.65
N LYS A 199 12.33 -12.81 -28.06
CA LYS A 199 13.58 -13.04 -27.32
C LYS A 199 14.59 -11.89 -27.36
N SER A 200 14.30 -10.80 -28.08
CA SER A 200 15.22 -9.66 -28.25
C SER A 200 15.09 -8.55 -27.19
N GLU A 201 14.13 -8.67 -26.27
CA GLU A 201 13.94 -7.71 -25.17
C GLU A 201 15.08 -7.79 -24.13
N LEU A 202 15.55 -6.64 -23.63
CA LEU A 202 16.65 -6.59 -22.66
C LEU A 202 16.27 -7.21 -21.31
N CYS A 203 15.06 -6.91 -20.81
CA CYS A 203 14.51 -7.47 -19.58
C CYS A 203 13.27 -8.32 -19.88
N ILE A 204 13.47 -9.40 -20.64
CA ILE A 204 12.40 -10.27 -21.13
C ILE A 204 11.44 -10.79 -20.03
N THR A 205 11.96 -11.13 -18.85
CA THR A 205 11.15 -11.63 -17.72
C THR A 205 10.14 -10.57 -17.25
N ASP A 206 10.60 -9.34 -17.05
CA ASP A 206 9.76 -8.22 -16.61
C ASP A 206 8.73 -7.86 -17.69
N TRP A 207 9.14 -7.86 -18.97
CA TRP A 207 8.23 -7.63 -20.08
C TRP A 207 7.13 -8.68 -20.16
N GLN A 208 7.48 -9.96 -20.04
CA GLN A 208 6.51 -11.07 -20.05
C GLN A 208 5.52 -10.96 -18.88
N ILE A 209 6.00 -10.64 -17.67
CA ILE A 209 5.12 -10.42 -16.51
C ILE A 209 4.21 -9.23 -16.76
N ALA A 210 4.73 -8.13 -17.29
CA ALA A 210 3.96 -6.94 -17.57
C ALA A 210 2.82 -7.21 -18.55
N VAL A 211 3.09 -7.91 -19.66
CA VAL A 211 2.07 -8.30 -20.64
C VAL A 211 1.03 -9.25 -20.01
N ALA A 212 1.47 -10.26 -19.25
CA ALA A 212 0.55 -11.21 -18.62
C ALA A 212 -0.37 -10.54 -17.57
N LYS A 213 0.18 -9.70 -16.68
CA LYS A 213 -0.61 -8.95 -15.68
C LYS A 213 -1.51 -7.90 -16.33
N PHE A 214 -1.05 -7.22 -17.37
CA PHE A 214 -1.86 -6.28 -18.13
C PHE A 214 -3.09 -6.95 -18.75
N LEU A 215 -2.90 -8.09 -19.41
CA LEU A 215 -4.01 -8.86 -19.98
C LEU A 215 -4.92 -9.44 -18.89
N GLN A 216 -4.38 -9.89 -17.76
CA GLN A 216 -5.17 -10.34 -16.60
C GLN A 216 -6.08 -9.22 -16.07
N SER A 217 -5.57 -7.99 -16.04
CA SER A 217 -6.34 -6.83 -15.61
C SER A 217 -7.48 -6.51 -16.58
N LEU A 218 -7.25 -6.67 -17.88
CA LEU A 218 -8.26 -6.44 -18.92
C LEU A 218 -9.37 -7.50 -18.92
N VAL A 219 -9.04 -8.78 -18.74
CA VAL A 219 -10.06 -9.84 -18.61
C VAL A 219 -10.85 -9.73 -17.30
N SER A 220 -10.38 -8.92 -16.35
CA SER A 220 -11.08 -8.60 -15.11
C SER A 220 -11.77 -7.22 -15.15
N ASN A 221 -11.76 -6.55 -16.31
CA ASN A 221 -12.37 -5.22 -16.48
C ASN A 221 -13.86 -5.33 -16.81
N HIS A 222 -14.72 -4.61 -16.08
CA HIS A 222 -16.17 -4.72 -16.23
C HIS A 222 -16.71 -4.36 -17.64
N LYS A 223 -16.04 -3.50 -18.41
CA LYS A 223 -16.48 -3.11 -19.75
C LYS A 223 -15.89 -4.02 -20.84
N TYR A 224 -14.61 -4.37 -20.71
CA TYR A 224 -13.86 -5.06 -21.77
C TYR A 224 -13.65 -6.57 -21.52
N HIS A 225 -14.07 -7.12 -20.37
CA HIS A 225 -13.76 -8.52 -20.03
C HIS A 225 -14.20 -9.49 -21.11
N GLU A 226 -15.44 -9.38 -21.61
CA GLU A 226 -16.00 -10.36 -22.55
C GLU A 226 -15.28 -10.29 -23.88
N THR A 227 -15.13 -9.08 -24.44
CA THR A 227 -14.46 -8.85 -25.72
C THR A 227 -13.00 -9.32 -25.72
N VAL A 228 -12.25 -8.96 -24.68
CA VAL A 228 -10.82 -9.33 -24.53
C VAL A 228 -10.68 -10.82 -24.22
N SER A 229 -11.52 -11.39 -23.36
CA SER A 229 -11.45 -12.82 -23.02
C SER A 229 -11.71 -13.70 -24.23
N LEU A 230 -12.77 -13.42 -25.00
CA LEU A 230 -13.08 -14.15 -26.23
C LEU A 230 -11.95 -14.01 -27.26
N PHE A 231 -11.39 -12.81 -27.43
CA PHE A 231 -10.22 -12.59 -28.28
C PHE A 231 -9.03 -13.46 -27.85
N LEU A 232 -8.64 -13.42 -26.57
CA LEU A 232 -7.50 -14.18 -26.05
C LEU A 232 -7.72 -15.70 -26.11
N LYS A 233 -8.95 -16.17 -25.86
CA LYS A 233 -9.35 -17.58 -26.01
C LYS A 233 -9.26 -18.05 -27.45
N SER A 234 -9.72 -17.23 -28.41
CA SER A 234 -9.72 -17.58 -29.85
C SER A 234 -8.32 -17.82 -30.43
N ILE A 235 -7.31 -17.11 -29.92
CA ILE A 235 -5.90 -17.29 -30.31
C ILE A 235 -5.12 -18.19 -29.34
N ARG A 236 -5.78 -18.69 -28.28
CA ARG A 236 -5.17 -19.46 -27.19
C ARG A 236 -3.92 -18.78 -26.61
N ALA A 237 -4.03 -17.48 -26.31
CA ALA A 237 -2.90 -16.63 -25.91
C ALA A 237 -2.15 -17.16 -24.68
N SER A 238 -2.87 -17.68 -23.68
CA SER A 238 -2.28 -18.20 -22.44
C SER A 238 -1.45 -19.48 -22.66
N SER A 239 -1.87 -20.34 -23.60
CA SER A 239 -1.08 -21.50 -24.05
C SER A 239 0.12 -21.08 -24.88
N TYR A 240 -0.03 -20.07 -25.74
CA TYR A 240 1.08 -19.48 -26.48
C TYR A 240 2.14 -18.93 -25.53
N PHE A 241 1.72 -18.22 -24.48
CA PHE A 241 2.62 -17.74 -23.44
C PHE A 241 3.32 -18.89 -22.73
N THR A 242 2.61 -19.97 -22.39
CA THR A 242 3.23 -21.12 -21.71
C THR A 242 4.32 -21.79 -22.54
N ALA A 243 4.16 -21.83 -23.87
CA ALA A 243 5.21 -22.31 -24.76
C ALA A 243 6.43 -21.36 -24.85
N CYS A 244 6.24 -20.05 -24.61
CA CYS A 244 7.27 -19.02 -24.75
C CYS A 244 7.87 -18.50 -23.42
N VAL A 245 7.28 -18.88 -22.29
CA VAL A 245 7.53 -18.24 -20.99
C VAL A 245 8.91 -18.57 -20.44
N ASN A 246 9.56 -17.58 -19.83
CA ASN A 246 10.76 -17.81 -19.04
C ASN A 246 10.40 -18.31 -17.63
N LYS A 247 11.37 -18.95 -16.97
CA LYS A 247 11.17 -19.47 -15.60
C LYS A 247 10.65 -18.41 -14.61
N GLY A 248 11.10 -17.15 -14.73
CA GLY A 248 10.68 -16.06 -13.84
C GLY A 248 9.27 -15.53 -14.08
N SER A 249 8.69 -15.72 -15.27
CA SER A 249 7.39 -15.17 -15.68
C SER A 249 6.25 -16.20 -15.67
N ILE A 250 6.56 -17.47 -15.37
CA ILE A 250 5.59 -18.57 -15.41
C ILE A 250 4.40 -18.36 -14.46
N ASN A 251 4.64 -17.77 -13.29
CA ASN A 251 3.59 -17.51 -12.31
C ASN A 251 2.55 -16.50 -12.81
N ALA A 252 2.97 -15.43 -13.49
CA ALA A 252 2.04 -14.46 -14.07
C ALA A 252 1.17 -15.10 -15.18
N VAL A 253 1.74 -16.02 -15.98
CA VAL A 253 0.99 -16.78 -16.99
C VAL A 253 -0.03 -17.72 -16.33
N LYS A 254 0.32 -18.34 -15.20
CA LYS A 254 -0.61 -19.18 -14.41
C LYS A 254 -1.82 -18.37 -13.92
N VAL A 255 -1.59 -17.15 -13.41
CA VAL A 255 -2.69 -16.26 -12.98
C VAL A 255 -3.59 -15.86 -14.16
N LEU A 256 -3.02 -15.49 -15.31
CA LEU A 256 -3.80 -15.17 -16.51
C LEU A 256 -4.61 -16.38 -17.01
N LYS A 257 -4.03 -17.59 -16.96
CA LYS A 257 -4.75 -18.82 -17.31
C LYS A 257 -5.95 -19.04 -16.41
N HIS A 258 -5.77 -18.89 -15.11
CA HIS A 258 -6.85 -19.02 -14.14
C HIS A 258 -7.99 -18.04 -14.42
N ALA A 259 -7.66 -16.80 -14.79
CA ALA A 259 -8.66 -15.80 -15.16
C ALA A 259 -9.40 -16.11 -16.49
N LEU A 260 -8.87 -17.02 -17.32
CA LEU A 260 -9.41 -17.37 -18.64
C LEU A 260 -10.00 -18.80 -18.70
N ALA A 261 -9.86 -19.61 -17.66
CA ALA A 261 -10.16 -21.05 -17.73
C ALA A 261 -11.65 -21.33 -17.88
N ASP A 262 -11.98 -22.34 -18.70
CA ASP A 262 -13.28 -23.00 -18.74
C ASP A 262 -13.09 -24.44 -18.21
N HIS A 263 -14.04 -24.96 -17.42
CA HIS A 263 -13.84 -26.25 -16.75
C HIS A 263 -14.22 -27.45 -17.64
N THR A 264 -13.34 -28.45 -17.71
CA THR A 264 -13.53 -29.75 -18.37
C THR A 264 -13.14 -30.89 -17.43
N GLU A 265 -13.93 -31.96 -17.38
CA GLU A 265 -13.61 -33.10 -16.53
C GLU A 265 -12.40 -33.92 -17.02
N PHE A 266 -11.46 -34.23 -16.11
CA PHE A 266 -10.28 -35.08 -16.40
C PHE A 266 -10.62 -36.47 -16.95
N ARG A 267 -11.79 -37.00 -16.58
CA ARG A 267 -12.28 -38.27 -17.12
C ARG A 267 -12.41 -38.23 -18.64
N HIS A 268 -12.90 -37.13 -19.20
CA HIS A 268 -13.06 -36.98 -20.65
C HIS A 268 -11.70 -36.99 -21.35
N LEU A 269 -10.71 -36.27 -20.81
CA LEU A 269 -9.34 -36.32 -21.33
C LEU A 269 -8.75 -37.71 -21.34
N LYS A 270 -8.94 -38.46 -20.24
CA LYS A 270 -8.44 -39.83 -20.15
C LYS A 270 -9.14 -40.77 -21.14
N GLN A 271 -10.45 -40.61 -21.36
CA GLN A 271 -11.19 -41.39 -22.36
C GLN A 271 -10.70 -41.09 -23.78
N GLU A 272 -10.54 -39.81 -24.12
CA GLU A 272 -10.00 -39.38 -25.41
C GLU A 272 -8.59 -39.90 -25.67
N LEU A 273 -7.69 -39.81 -24.69
CA LEU A 273 -6.34 -40.37 -24.80
C LEU A 273 -6.36 -41.89 -25.02
N ASN A 274 -7.24 -42.62 -24.33
CA ASN A 274 -7.39 -44.06 -24.53
C ASN A 274 -7.93 -44.39 -25.93
N VAL A 275 -8.85 -43.59 -26.48
CA VAL A 275 -9.44 -43.81 -27.81
C VAL A 275 -8.47 -43.46 -28.94
N LEU A 276 -7.76 -42.34 -28.83
CA LEU A 276 -6.86 -41.85 -29.88
C LEU A 276 -5.55 -42.66 -29.96
N PHE A 277 -5.11 -43.25 -28.85
CA PHE A 277 -3.80 -43.90 -28.74
C PHE A 277 -3.88 -45.36 -28.27
N VAL A 278 -4.95 -46.09 -28.63
CA VAL A 278 -5.20 -47.51 -28.31
C VAL A 278 -3.96 -48.39 -28.54
N ASP A 279 -3.21 -48.13 -29.61
CA ASP A 279 -2.05 -48.93 -30.01
C ASP A 279 -0.78 -48.67 -29.18
N ARG A 280 -0.82 -47.78 -28.17
CA ARG A 280 0.34 -47.41 -27.33
C ARG A 280 0.21 -47.92 -25.90
N SER A 281 0.33 -49.24 -25.72
CA SER A 281 0.18 -49.92 -24.43
C SER A 281 0.99 -49.30 -23.29
N ASP A 282 2.25 -48.95 -23.52
CA ASP A 282 3.15 -48.44 -22.48
C ASP A 282 2.76 -47.02 -22.02
N PHE A 283 2.36 -46.18 -22.98
CA PHE A 283 1.85 -44.84 -22.70
C PHE A 283 0.50 -44.91 -21.97
N LEU A 284 -0.42 -45.72 -22.46
CA LEU A 284 -1.73 -45.90 -21.82
C LEU A 284 -1.62 -46.52 -20.43
N THR A 285 -0.62 -47.36 -20.17
CA THR A 285 -0.35 -47.87 -18.81
C THR A 285 0.00 -46.73 -17.85
N LYS A 286 0.87 -45.80 -18.26
CA LYS A 286 1.23 -44.61 -17.47
C LYS A 286 0.02 -43.69 -17.25
N ILE A 287 -0.78 -43.43 -18.29
CA ILE A 287 -2.00 -42.62 -18.19
C ILE A 287 -3.04 -43.30 -17.29
N ASN A 288 -3.20 -44.61 -17.40
CA ASN A 288 -4.20 -45.34 -16.61
C ASN A 288 -3.83 -45.46 -15.12
N ALA A 289 -2.54 -45.39 -14.79
CA ALA A 289 -2.06 -45.30 -13.41
C ALA A 289 -2.49 -44.01 -12.70
N ILE A 290 -2.69 -42.91 -13.43
CA ILE A 290 -3.18 -41.63 -12.92
C ILE A 290 -4.71 -41.70 -12.85
N LYS A 291 -5.29 -41.82 -11.65
CA LYS A 291 -6.75 -42.03 -11.48
C LYS A 291 -7.53 -40.72 -11.47
N SER A 292 -6.92 -39.64 -11.01
CA SER A 292 -7.52 -38.31 -10.86
C SER A 292 -6.49 -37.19 -11.08
N VAL A 293 -6.94 -35.95 -11.14
CA VAL A 293 -6.07 -34.75 -11.21
C VAL A 293 -5.17 -34.62 -9.98
N TYR A 294 -5.58 -35.17 -8.83
CA TYR A 294 -4.79 -35.14 -7.58
C TYR A 294 -3.58 -36.08 -7.58
N ASP A 295 -3.51 -37.04 -8.52
CA ASP A 295 -2.41 -38.02 -8.59
C ASP A 295 -1.18 -37.47 -9.34
N THR A 296 -1.30 -36.32 -10.00
CA THR A 296 -0.23 -35.74 -10.83
C THR A 296 -0.37 -34.23 -10.92
N THR A 297 0.75 -33.50 -10.98
CA THR A 297 0.69 -32.07 -11.30
C THR A 297 0.42 -31.86 -12.79
N ARG A 298 -0.15 -30.70 -13.14
CA ARG A 298 -0.34 -30.26 -14.53
C ARG A 298 0.98 -30.29 -15.30
N GLU A 299 2.07 -29.83 -14.70
CA GLU A 299 3.40 -29.82 -15.32
C GLU A 299 3.90 -31.24 -15.59
N GLN A 300 3.81 -32.15 -14.61
CA GLN A 300 4.21 -33.55 -14.78
C GLN A 300 3.37 -34.25 -15.85
N PHE A 301 2.08 -33.95 -15.91
CA PHE A 301 1.20 -34.51 -16.94
C PHE A 301 1.51 -33.94 -18.33
N ALA A 302 1.79 -32.63 -18.42
CA ALA A 302 2.23 -32.01 -19.66
C ALA A 302 3.54 -32.64 -20.15
N GLU A 303 4.52 -32.83 -19.26
CA GLU A 303 5.79 -33.51 -19.58
C GLU A 303 5.55 -34.95 -20.04
N LEU A 304 4.69 -35.70 -19.37
CA LEU A 304 4.31 -37.06 -19.79
C LEU A 304 3.76 -37.07 -21.23
N LEU A 305 2.87 -36.15 -21.58
CA LEU A 305 2.34 -36.04 -22.95
C LEU A 305 3.43 -35.60 -23.93
N ILE A 306 4.26 -34.62 -23.56
CA ILE A 306 5.36 -34.11 -24.38
C ILE A 306 6.42 -35.19 -24.62
N GLU A 307 6.67 -36.09 -23.70
CA GLU A 307 7.67 -37.16 -23.90
C GLU A 307 7.14 -38.30 -24.77
N ASN A 308 5.83 -38.56 -24.74
CA ASN A 308 5.25 -39.78 -25.31
C ASN A 308 4.43 -39.57 -26.59
N LEU A 309 3.99 -38.35 -26.89
CA LEU A 309 3.27 -38.02 -28.13
C LEU A 309 4.24 -37.48 -29.18
N SER A 310 3.98 -37.65 -30.48
CA SER A 310 4.64 -36.89 -31.55
C SER A 310 3.92 -35.57 -31.84
N LEU A 311 4.47 -34.72 -32.71
CA LEU A 311 3.74 -33.53 -33.17
C LEU A 311 2.42 -33.90 -33.87
N LYS A 312 2.43 -34.96 -34.68
CA LYS A 312 1.23 -35.49 -35.36
C LYS A 312 0.18 -35.96 -34.35
N ASP A 313 0.60 -36.68 -33.32
CA ASP A 313 -0.29 -37.16 -32.25
C ASP A 313 -0.90 -35.98 -31.47
N SER A 314 -0.11 -34.94 -31.23
CA SER A 314 -0.56 -33.73 -30.53
C SER A 314 -1.61 -32.96 -31.34
N VAL A 315 -1.49 -32.94 -32.67
CA VAL A 315 -2.52 -32.39 -33.57
C VAL A 315 -3.78 -33.25 -33.55
N SER A 316 -3.65 -34.58 -33.54
CA SER A 316 -4.80 -35.48 -33.41
C SER A 316 -5.56 -35.26 -32.11
N LEU A 317 -4.85 -35.08 -30.99
CA LEU A 317 -5.45 -34.73 -29.71
C LEU A 317 -6.12 -33.35 -29.76
N LEU A 318 -5.44 -32.34 -30.30
CA LEU A 318 -6.02 -31.00 -30.43
C LEU A 318 -7.34 -30.99 -31.22
N ASN A 319 -7.42 -31.79 -32.29
CA ASN A 319 -8.62 -31.88 -33.13
C ASN A 319 -9.84 -32.45 -32.39
N SER A 320 -9.69 -33.13 -31.24
CA SER A 320 -10.83 -33.56 -30.43
C SER A 320 -11.37 -32.46 -29.50
N TYR A 321 -10.58 -31.40 -29.25
CA TYR A 321 -10.98 -30.28 -28.38
C TYR A 321 -11.31 -29.00 -29.15
N VAL A 322 -10.66 -28.78 -30.29
CA VAL A 322 -10.82 -27.55 -31.08
C VAL A 322 -11.04 -27.92 -32.54
N THR A 323 -12.12 -27.41 -33.12
CA THR A 323 -12.44 -27.67 -34.53
C THR A 323 -11.37 -27.06 -35.45
N PRO A 324 -11.09 -27.65 -36.63
CA PRO A 324 -10.13 -27.08 -37.59
C PRO A 324 -10.48 -25.64 -38.01
N LYS A 325 -11.77 -25.30 -38.06
CA LYS A 325 -12.23 -23.92 -38.30
C LYS A 325 -11.68 -22.96 -37.24
N ASN A 326 -11.88 -23.27 -35.96
CA ASN A 326 -11.46 -22.41 -34.84
C ASN A 326 -9.93 -22.38 -34.67
N GLN A 327 -9.22 -23.43 -35.10
CA GLN A 327 -7.75 -23.45 -35.13
C GLN A 327 -7.14 -22.46 -36.13
N THR A 328 -7.90 -21.97 -37.11
CA THR A 328 -7.42 -21.00 -38.12
C THR A 328 -6.82 -19.74 -37.47
N ASN A 329 -7.38 -19.32 -36.33
CA ASN A 329 -6.89 -18.16 -35.59
C ASN A 329 -5.57 -18.40 -34.85
N PHE A 330 -5.12 -19.64 -34.69
CA PHE A 330 -3.82 -19.93 -34.06
C PHE A 330 -2.67 -19.40 -34.92
N GLU A 331 -2.85 -19.34 -36.25
CA GLU A 331 -1.89 -18.70 -37.15
C GLU A 331 -1.63 -17.24 -36.79
N ALA A 332 -2.58 -16.58 -36.13
CA ALA A 332 -2.42 -15.20 -35.70
C ALA A 332 -1.27 -15.05 -34.70
N VAL A 333 -0.95 -16.06 -33.87
CA VAL A 333 0.16 -16.02 -32.88
C VAL A 333 1.32 -16.95 -33.23
N LYS A 334 1.14 -17.83 -34.22
CA LYS A 334 2.07 -18.91 -34.55
C LYS A 334 3.22 -18.45 -35.45
N TYR A 335 4.44 -18.49 -34.90
CA TYR A 335 5.72 -18.67 -35.63
C TYR A 335 6.70 -19.46 -34.74
N PHE A 336 6.26 -20.59 -34.19
CA PHE A 336 7.19 -21.54 -33.56
C PHE A 336 8.07 -22.15 -34.65
N THR A 337 9.38 -21.94 -34.56
CA THR A 337 10.36 -22.50 -35.50
C THR A 337 10.83 -23.90 -35.10
N ASN A 338 10.47 -24.36 -33.88
CA ASN A 338 10.79 -25.66 -33.34
C ASN A 338 9.50 -26.49 -33.14
N GLU A 339 9.54 -27.76 -33.56
CA GLU A 339 8.46 -28.73 -33.35
C GLU A 339 8.11 -28.91 -31.86
N ASP A 340 9.09 -28.83 -30.95
CA ASP A 340 8.85 -28.99 -29.50
C ASP A 340 7.97 -27.87 -28.93
N ASP A 341 8.15 -26.63 -29.38
CA ASP A 341 7.36 -25.50 -28.89
C ASP A 341 5.93 -25.55 -29.46
N MET A 342 5.77 -26.03 -30.71
CA MET A 342 4.45 -26.30 -31.30
C MET A 342 3.71 -27.40 -30.53
N LYS A 343 4.43 -28.45 -30.18
CA LYS A 343 3.92 -29.58 -29.41
C LYS A 343 3.49 -29.15 -28.01
N LYS A 344 4.34 -28.38 -27.31
CA LYS A 344 4.00 -27.76 -26.02
C LYS A 344 2.73 -26.93 -26.14
N PHE A 345 2.62 -26.08 -27.16
CA PHE A 345 1.45 -25.24 -27.38
C PHE A 345 0.16 -26.07 -27.55
N TYR A 346 0.15 -27.10 -28.38
CA TYR A 346 -1.05 -27.92 -28.61
C TYR A 346 -1.44 -28.76 -27.41
N ILE A 347 -0.47 -29.40 -26.74
CA ILE A 347 -0.71 -30.17 -25.52
C ILE A 347 -1.26 -29.25 -24.43
N ASP A 348 -0.68 -28.07 -24.28
CA ASP A 348 -1.11 -27.10 -23.29
C ASP A 348 -2.57 -26.65 -23.49
N ILE A 349 -3.03 -26.47 -24.73
CA ILE A 349 -4.45 -26.18 -25.04
C ILE A 349 -5.34 -27.31 -24.51
N CYS A 350 -4.99 -28.57 -24.77
CA CYS A 350 -5.84 -29.72 -24.45
C CYS A 350 -5.97 -29.98 -22.94
N ILE A 351 -4.96 -29.58 -22.15
CA ILE A 351 -4.95 -29.84 -20.70
C ILE A 351 -5.29 -28.61 -19.85
N SER A 352 -5.31 -27.41 -20.43
CA SER A 352 -5.52 -26.17 -19.66
C SER A 352 -6.91 -26.10 -19.03
N ASP A 353 -7.91 -26.61 -19.72
CA ASP A 353 -9.31 -26.62 -19.26
C ASP A 353 -9.59 -27.81 -18.33
N VAL A 354 -8.64 -28.75 -18.18
CA VAL A 354 -8.83 -30.04 -17.50
C VAL A 354 -8.27 -30.09 -16.08
N PHE A 355 -7.10 -29.50 -15.88
CA PHE A 355 -6.52 -29.40 -14.55
C PHE A 355 -7.19 -28.22 -13.85
N GLU A 356 -8.12 -28.52 -12.95
CA GLU A 356 -8.67 -27.53 -12.02
C GLU A 356 -7.50 -26.83 -11.33
N PHE A 357 -7.58 -25.51 -11.26
CA PHE A 357 -6.55 -24.74 -10.60
C PHE A 357 -6.66 -24.99 -9.09
N GLU A 358 -6.00 -26.03 -8.61
CA GLU A 358 -5.73 -26.18 -7.19
C GLU A 358 -4.94 -24.95 -6.74
N THR A 359 -5.35 -24.36 -5.61
CA THR A 359 -4.55 -23.30 -4.98
C THR A 359 -3.12 -23.82 -4.87
N PRO A 360 -2.12 -23.13 -5.47
CA PRO A 360 -0.80 -23.68 -5.63
C PRO A 360 -0.26 -24.05 -4.25
N GLU A 361 0.07 -25.33 -4.06
CA GLU A 361 0.87 -25.74 -2.92
C GLU A 361 2.16 -24.92 -2.99
N LEU A 362 2.32 -23.94 -2.10
CA LEU A 362 3.52 -23.12 -2.03
C LEU A 362 4.68 -23.95 -1.50
N LYS A 363 5.31 -24.66 -2.42
CA LYS A 363 6.55 -25.42 -2.21
C LYS A 363 7.76 -24.49 -2.19
N PHE A 364 7.66 -23.30 -1.57
CA PHE A 364 8.76 -22.32 -1.55
C PHE A 364 10.05 -22.94 -0.98
N TRP A 365 9.92 -23.63 0.15
CA TRP A 365 11.05 -24.22 0.88
C TRP A 365 11.70 -25.38 0.11
N GLU A 366 10.90 -26.19 -0.58
CA GLU A 366 11.36 -27.34 -1.38
C GLU A 366 11.93 -26.92 -2.74
N ALA A 367 11.23 -26.00 -3.43
CA ALA A 367 11.46 -25.64 -4.83
C ALA A 367 12.49 -24.51 -5.02
N THR A 368 12.83 -23.76 -3.96
CA THR A 368 13.80 -22.66 -4.08
C THR A 368 15.23 -23.20 -4.07
N THR A 369 15.83 -23.21 -5.27
CA THR A 369 17.21 -23.63 -5.51
C THR A 369 18.03 -22.48 -6.08
N GLU A 370 19.31 -22.71 -6.33
CA GLU A 370 20.22 -21.74 -6.96
C GLU A 370 19.69 -21.17 -8.28
N SER A 371 19.05 -22.02 -9.10
CA SER A 371 18.48 -21.64 -10.38
C SER A 371 17.23 -20.73 -10.26
N SER A 372 16.68 -20.57 -9.05
CA SER A 372 15.56 -19.67 -8.79
C SER A 372 16.00 -18.20 -8.68
N PHE A 373 17.32 -17.93 -8.64
CA PHE A 373 17.89 -16.58 -8.48
C PHE A 373 18.40 -15.95 -9.79
N ASP A 374 18.34 -16.66 -10.90
CA ASP A 374 18.89 -16.19 -12.19
C ASP A 374 17.96 -15.27 -12.97
N ASN A 375 16.68 -15.19 -12.62
CA ASN A 375 15.67 -14.36 -13.29
C ASN A 375 14.56 -13.93 -12.32
N ILE A 376 14.93 -13.41 -11.14
CA ILE A 376 13.93 -12.94 -10.18
C ILE A 376 13.27 -11.69 -10.76
N PRO A 377 11.95 -11.66 -10.91
CA PRO A 377 11.26 -10.52 -11.49
C PRO A 377 11.31 -9.30 -10.57
N ASN A 378 11.32 -8.12 -11.18
CA ASN A 378 11.10 -6.87 -10.44
C ASN A 378 9.66 -6.79 -9.94
N TYR A 379 9.44 -5.96 -8.91
CA TYR A 379 8.08 -5.69 -8.45
C TYR A 379 7.34 -4.88 -9.52
N ILE A 380 6.39 -5.52 -10.21
CA ILE A 380 5.58 -4.89 -11.25
C ILE A 380 4.13 -4.86 -10.77
N ASN A 381 3.69 -3.66 -10.40
CA ASN A 381 2.32 -3.42 -10.00
C ASN A 381 1.46 -2.84 -11.13
N PHE A 382 0.20 -3.24 -11.17
CA PHE A 382 -0.84 -2.74 -12.06
C PHE A 382 -2.10 -2.42 -11.26
N ALA A 383 -2.88 -1.43 -11.71
CA ALA A 383 -4.23 -1.25 -11.20
C ALA A 383 -5.13 -2.37 -11.76
N THR A 384 -5.36 -3.43 -10.98
CA THR A 384 -6.07 -4.64 -11.42
C THR A 384 -7.27 -5.00 -10.54
N ASN A 385 -8.35 -5.48 -11.14
CA ASN A 385 -9.38 -6.21 -10.40
C ASN A 385 -9.07 -7.71 -10.48
N TYR A 386 -9.60 -8.48 -9.54
CA TYR A 386 -9.54 -9.94 -9.59
C TYR A 386 -10.95 -10.50 -9.76
N SER A 387 -11.11 -11.46 -10.67
CA SER A 387 -12.37 -12.15 -10.92
C SER A 387 -12.84 -13.02 -9.74
N SER A 388 -11.90 -13.42 -8.88
CA SER A 388 -12.17 -14.23 -7.69
C SER A 388 -11.10 -14.03 -6.63
N PHE A 389 -11.43 -14.38 -5.37
CA PHE A 389 -10.46 -14.39 -4.28
C PHE A 389 -9.31 -15.36 -4.53
N SER A 390 -9.55 -16.49 -5.22
CA SER A 390 -8.49 -17.44 -5.56
C SER A 390 -7.46 -16.82 -6.51
N THR A 391 -7.88 -16.03 -7.51
CA THR A 391 -6.96 -15.31 -8.40
C THR A 391 -6.09 -14.31 -7.64
N LEU A 392 -6.70 -13.53 -6.73
CA LEU A 392 -5.99 -12.61 -5.83
C LEU A 392 -4.97 -13.35 -4.98
N TYR A 393 -5.41 -14.40 -4.26
CA TYR A 393 -4.57 -15.19 -3.37
C TYR A 393 -3.34 -15.71 -4.12
N CYS A 394 -3.52 -16.16 -5.35
CA CYS A 394 -2.43 -16.68 -6.18
C CYS A 394 -1.43 -15.62 -6.60
N ASP A 395 -1.89 -14.49 -7.15
CA ASP A 395 -0.99 -13.39 -7.54
C ASP A 395 -0.23 -12.85 -6.33
N ALA A 396 -0.92 -12.65 -5.20
CA ALA A 396 -0.32 -12.25 -3.93
C ALA A 396 0.71 -13.25 -3.40
N SER A 397 0.42 -14.55 -3.49
CA SER A 397 1.32 -15.61 -3.05
C SER A 397 2.59 -15.68 -3.89
N PHE A 398 2.46 -15.52 -5.20
CA PHE A 398 3.60 -15.47 -6.11
C PHE A 398 4.44 -14.22 -5.88
N GLU A 399 3.80 -13.07 -5.62
CA GLU A 399 4.49 -11.84 -5.27
C GLU A 399 5.25 -11.97 -3.93
N LEU A 400 4.64 -12.58 -2.91
CA LEU A 400 5.31 -12.86 -1.63
C LEU A 400 6.55 -13.76 -1.82
N ASN A 401 6.43 -14.78 -2.67
CA ASN A 401 7.53 -15.68 -3.02
C ASN A 401 8.69 -14.93 -3.71
N ASP A 402 8.37 -14.11 -4.71
CA ASP A 402 9.38 -13.33 -5.43
C ASP A 402 9.99 -12.23 -4.55
N GLN A 403 9.21 -11.63 -3.65
CA GLN A 403 9.71 -10.71 -2.63
C GLN A 403 10.70 -11.39 -1.68
N ALA A 404 10.40 -12.60 -1.19
CA ALA A 404 11.33 -13.35 -0.35
C ALA A 404 12.65 -13.66 -1.10
N LYS A 405 12.59 -14.02 -2.39
CA LYS A 405 13.80 -14.22 -3.21
C LYS A 405 14.60 -12.92 -3.38
N ARG A 406 13.94 -11.78 -3.60
CA ARG A 406 14.60 -10.46 -3.69
C ARG A 406 15.27 -10.08 -2.38
N ASP A 407 14.59 -10.29 -1.25
CA ASP A 407 15.13 -10.05 0.10
C ASP A 407 16.38 -10.89 0.35
N ILE A 408 16.31 -12.20 0.04
CA ILE A 408 17.46 -13.11 0.16
C ILE A 408 18.60 -12.67 -0.74
N LEU A 409 18.34 -12.36 -2.02
CA LEU A 409 19.38 -11.93 -2.95
C LEU A 409 20.04 -10.62 -2.50
N SER A 410 19.26 -9.67 -1.99
CA SER A 410 19.76 -8.42 -1.41
C SER A 410 20.66 -8.68 -0.22
N HIS A 411 20.23 -9.56 0.69
CA HIS A 411 21.04 -9.96 1.84
C HIS A 411 22.33 -10.68 1.43
N LEU A 412 22.27 -11.58 0.46
CA LEU A 412 23.46 -12.25 -0.07
C LEU A 412 24.46 -11.26 -0.69
N LYS A 413 24.01 -10.23 -1.40
CA LYS A 413 24.87 -9.14 -1.89
C LYS A 413 25.55 -8.40 -0.73
N ASN A 414 24.83 -8.13 0.35
CA ASN A 414 25.37 -7.49 1.55
C ASN A 414 26.37 -8.38 2.30
N VAL A 415 26.18 -9.70 2.29
CA VAL A 415 27.15 -10.64 2.86
C VAL A 415 28.39 -10.75 1.96
N ALA A 416 28.22 -10.83 0.65
CA ALA A 416 29.30 -10.93 -0.33
C ALA A 416 30.18 -9.67 -0.40
N SER A 417 29.69 -8.50 0.01
CA SER A 417 30.54 -7.30 0.16
C SER A 417 31.50 -7.37 1.36
N ARG A 418 31.27 -8.31 2.29
CA ARG A 418 32.10 -8.53 3.50
C ARG A 418 32.89 -9.83 3.44
N ILE A 419 32.37 -10.84 2.75
CA ILE A 419 32.97 -12.16 2.57
C ILE A 419 33.39 -12.31 1.11
N THR A 420 34.69 -12.50 0.88
CA THR A 420 35.22 -12.76 -0.46
C THR A 420 35.60 -14.24 -0.57
N VAL A 421 34.86 -14.99 -1.37
CA VAL A 421 35.16 -16.39 -1.71
C VAL A 421 36.25 -16.43 -2.77
N THR A 422 37.36 -17.10 -2.50
CA THR A 422 38.55 -17.14 -3.39
C THR A 422 38.75 -18.49 -4.09
N GLY A 423 38.06 -19.53 -3.63
CA GLY A 423 38.12 -20.88 -4.20
C GLY A 423 37.19 -21.83 -3.47
N ASP A 424 37.20 -23.10 -3.86
CA ASP A 424 36.38 -24.13 -3.23
C ASP A 424 36.79 -24.26 -1.76
N ASN A 425 35.86 -24.04 -0.84
CA ASN A 425 36.11 -24.00 0.61
C ASN A 425 37.10 -22.92 1.11
N HIS A 426 37.47 -21.95 0.27
CA HIS A 426 38.39 -20.86 0.64
C HIS A 426 37.67 -19.50 0.58
N PHE A 427 37.69 -18.77 1.69
CA PHE A 427 37.14 -17.43 1.77
C PHE A 427 37.97 -16.52 2.68
N SER A 428 37.75 -15.22 2.59
CA SER A 428 38.35 -14.19 3.45
C SER A 428 37.29 -13.19 3.89
N GLY A 429 37.55 -12.48 5.00
CA GLY A 429 36.62 -11.55 5.62
C GLY A 429 35.76 -12.21 6.71
N THR A 430 34.96 -11.39 7.40
CA THR A 430 34.11 -11.84 8.51
C THR A 430 32.72 -11.23 8.41
N SER A 431 31.70 -12.03 8.69
CA SER A 431 30.31 -11.58 8.75
C SER A 431 29.59 -12.37 9.82
N LYS A 432 28.82 -11.68 10.69
CA LYS A 432 28.00 -12.37 11.70
C LYS A 432 26.96 -13.31 11.08
N TYR A 433 26.60 -13.07 9.81
CA TYR A 433 25.61 -13.85 9.07
C TYR A 433 26.20 -15.05 8.33
N PHE A 434 27.53 -15.19 8.23
CA PHE A 434 28.17 -16.23 7.45
C PHE A 434 28.95 -17.16 8.37
N LYS A 435 28.62 -18.45 8.36
CA LYS A 435 29.10 -19.45 9.31
C LYS A 435 29.60 -20.70 8.59
N LYS A 436 30.74 -21.23 8.99
CA LYS A 436 31.24 -22.52 8.52
C LYS A 436 30.54 -23.65 9.28
N ILE A 437 30.14 -24.69 8.55
CA ILE A 437 29.59 -25.92 9.14
C ILE A 437 30.76 -26.83 9.52
N GLU A 438 30.87 -27.18 10.79
CA GLU A 438 31.87 -28.12 11.32
C GLU A 438 31.37 -29.56 11.26
N LYS A 439 30.10 -29.76 11.57
CA LYS A 439 29.45 -31.07 11.56
C LYS A 439 27.97 -30.91 11.24
N ILE A 440 27.43 -31.84 10.45
CA ILE A 440 25.99 -31.96 10.22
C ILE A 440 25.59 -33.43 10.35
N SER A 441 24.48 -33.69 11.04
CA SER A 441 23.93 -35.04 11.19
C SER A 441 22.41 -35.00 11.19
N GLN A 442 21.79 -35.85 10.37
CA GLN A 442 20.34 -35.98 10.31
C GLN A 442 19.81 -36.58 11.62
N GLN A 443 18.81 -35.93 12.23
CA GLN A 443 18.10 -36.45 13.40
C GLN A 443 16.87 -37.26 12.96
N LYS A 444 15.94 -36.59 12.26
CA LYS A 444 14.64 -37.15 11.89
C LYS A 444 14.09 -36.45 10.65
N GLY A 445 13.80 -37.21 9.59
CA GLY A 445 13.26 -36.64 8.35
C GLY A 445 14.12 -35.49 7.85
N ASN A 446 13.52 -34.30 7.71
CA ASN A 446 14.17 -33.09 7.21
C ASN A 446 14.83 -32.24 8.33
N GLU A 447 15.05 -32.80 9.53
CA GLU A 447 15.68 -32.13 10.66
C GLU A 447 17.14 -32.58 10.83
N TYR A 448 18.05 -31.59 10.90
CA TYR A 448 19.49 -31.80 10.97
C TYR A 448 20.09 -31.08 12.18
N ASP A 449 20.86 -31.80 12.98
CA ASP A 449 21.76 -31.19 13.97
C ASP A 449 22.97 -30.59 13.26
N ILE A 450 23.26 -29.31 13.51
CA ILE A 450 24.40 -28.62 12.93
C ILE A 450 25.29 -28.04 14.02
N ALA A 451 26.58 -28.34 13.93
CA ALA A 451 27.64 -27.63 14.64
C ALA A 451 28.29 -26.63 13.68
N ILE A 452 28.40 -25.38 14.10
CA ILE A 452 28.95 -24.26 13.31
C ILE A 452 30.04 -23.51 14.07
N ASP A 453 30.82 -22.71 13.35
CA ASP A 453 31.85 -21.84 13.94
C ASP A 453 31.26 -20.62 14.70
N GLY A 454 31.07 -20.85 16.00
CA GLY A 454 30.56 -19.85 16.94
C GLY A 454 29.08 -20.04 17.26
N THR A 455 28.40 -18.97 17.69
CA THR A 455 27.01 -19.04 18.15
C THR A 455 26.03 -18.45 17.13
N VAL A 456 24.82 -19.02 17.10
CA VAL A 456 23.65 -18.43 16.42
C VAL A 456 22.87 -17.64 17.45
N GLY A 457 22.66 -16.35 17.20
CA GLY A 457 21.79 -15.53 18.04
C GLY A 457 20.33 -15.98 17.93
N GLN A 458 19.52 -15.77 18.98
CA GLN A 458 18.11 -16.15 18.99
C GLN A 458 17.26 -15.35 17.98
N GLU A 459 17.79 -14.25 17.44
CA GLU A 459 17.13 -13.40 16.46
C GLU A 459 16.96 -14.06 15.07
N PHE A 460 17.68 -15.16 14.79
CA PHE A 460 17.66 -15.81 13.48
C PHE A 460 16.72 -17.02 13.47
N LYS A 461 15.62 -16.90 12.72
CA LYS A 461 14.67 -18.02 12.49
C LYS A 461 14.94 -18.79 11.20
N TYR A 462 15.67 -18.21 10.24
CA TYR A 462 15.86 -18.79 8.90
C TYR A 462 17.33 -18.77 8.49
N ALA A 463 17.73 -19.73 7.66
CA ALA A 463 19.08 -19.79 7.11
C ALA A 463 19.13 -20.46 5.74
N LEU A 464 20.22 -20.18 5.02
CA LEU A 464 20.61 -20.88 3.81
C LEU A 464 21.72 -21.87 4.11
N ALA A 465 21.50 -23.14 3.81
CA ALA A 465 22.60 -24.10 3.72
C ALA A 465 23.20 -24.00 2.31
N ILE A 466 24.50 -23.71 2.23
CA ILE A 466 25.17 -23.44 0.95
C ILE A 466 26.44 -24.27 0.76
N THR A 467 26.77 -24.49 -0.51
CA THR A 467 28.04 -25.07 -0.94
C THR A 467 28.81 -24.00 -1.69
N ILE A 468 29.98 -23.62 -1.18
CA ILE A 468 30.78 -22.57 -1.82
C ILE A 468 31.64 -23.12 -2.95
N CYS A 469 31.83 -22.32 -4.00
CA CYS A 469 32.68 -22.62 -5.13
C CYS A 469 33.51 -21.40 -5.53
N LYS A 470 34.53 -21.64 -6.38
CA LYS A 470 35.20 -20.54 -7.07
C LYS A 470 34.19 -19.64 -7.81
N PRO A 471 34.21 -18.31 -7.59
CA PRO A 471 33.24 -17.42 -8.24
C PRO A 471 33.32 -17.46 -9.77
N SER A 472 32.17 -17.47 -10.43
CA SER A 472 32.05 -17.43 -11.89
C SER A 472 30.87 -16.57 -12.34
N LYS A 473 30.86 -16.17 -13.61
CA LYS A 473 29.76 -15.36 -14.20
C LYS A 473 28.60 -16.21 -14.72
N GLU A 474 28.63 -17.53 -14.54
CA GLU A 474 27.64 -18.46 -15.11
C GLU A 474 26.22 -18.28 -14.57
N SER A 475 26.09 -17.92 -13.29
CA SER A 475 24.80 -17.67 -12.63
C SER A 475 24.92 -16.49 -11.65
N THR A 476 23.77 -15.94 -11.25
CA THR A 476 23.71 -14.82 -10.30
C THR A 476 24.39 -15.17 -8.97
N LEU A 477 24.19 -16.39 -8.47
CA LEU A 477 24.76 -16.81 -7.18
C LEU A 477 26.20 -17.30 -7.28
N LYS A 478 26.61 -17.88 -8.41
CA LYS A 478 28.02 -18.23 -8.63
C LYS A 478 28.91 -17.00 -8.66
N LYS A 479 28.40 -15.79 -8.96
CA LYS A 479 29.15 -14.53 -8.81
C LYS A 479 29.57 -14.27 -7.37
N PHE A 480 28.79 -14.75 -6.40
CA PHE A 480 29.10 -14.68 -4.97
C PHE A 480 29.87 -15.90 -4.45
N GLY A 481 30.24 -16.84 -5.34
CA GLY A 481 30.89 -18.09 -4.95
C GLY A 481 29.95 -19.11 -4.31
N ILE A 482 28.67 -19.10 -4.66
CA ILE A 482 27.66 -20.07 -4.17
C ILE A 482 27.28 -21.01 -5.33
N ASN A 483 27.51 -22.31 -5.13
CA ASN A 483 27.19 -23.35 -6.11
C ASN A 483 25.78 -23.91 -5.96
N LYS A 484 25.45 -24.31 -4.73
CA LYS A 484 24.15 -24.91 -4.37
C LYS A 484 23.62 -24.22 -3.13
N LEU A 485 22.30 -24.11 -3.01
CA LEU A 485 21.65 -23.60 -1.80
C LEU A 485 20.35 -24.34 -1.48
N ARG A 486 20.03 -24.45 -0.19
CA ARG A 486 18.69 -24.80 0.29
C ARG A 486 18.29 -23.82 1.39
N ILE A 487 17.00 -23.56 1.54
CA ILE A 487 16.46 -22.64 2.54
C ILE A 487 15.81 -23.47 3.65
N GLY A 488 16.11 -23.15 4.90
CA GLY A 488 15.55 -23.85 6.04
C GLY A 488 15.26 -22.95 7.23
N ARG A 489 14.58 -23.53 8.21
CA ARG A 489 14.26 -22.91 9.49
C ARG A 489 15.24 -23.37 10.56
N LEU A 490 15.65 -22.45 11.42
CA LEU A 490 16.50 -22.70 12.57
C LEU A 490 15.67 -22.83 13.84
N GLU A 491 15.98 -23.84 14.65
CA GLU A 491 15.50 -23.99 16.02
C GLU A 491 16.71 -24.14 16.95
N ASN A 492 16.84 -23.24 17.92
CA ASN A 492 17.84 -23.34 18.96
C ASN A 492 17.25 -24.10 20.16
N LYS A 493 17.77 -25.30 20.47
CA LYS A 493 17.39 -26.09 21.64
C LYS A 493 18.62 -26.42 22.48
N GLU A 494 18.65 -26.00 23.74
CA GLU A 494 19.65 -26.45 24.74
C GLU A 494 21.11 -26.45 24.21
N ASN A 495 21.56 -25.32 23.64
CA ASN A 495 22.88 -25.13 23.01
C ASN A 495 23.15 -25.93 21.71
N LYS A 496 22.13 -26.54 21.11
CA LYS A 496 22.19 -27.14 19.77
C LYS A 496 21.37 -26.33 18.76
N VAL A 497 21.88 -26.26 17.53
CA VAL A 497 21.21 -25.65 16.40
C VAL A 497 20.62 -26.75 15.53
N ILE A 498 19.29 -26.80 15.46
CA ILE A 498 18.55 -27.71 14.59
C ILE A 498 18.15 -26.94 13.33
N LEU A 499 18.57 -27.40 12.17
CA LEU A 499 18.15 -26.89 10.87
C LEU A 499 17.08 -27.82 10.28
N LYS A 500 15.89 -27.29 10.08
CA LYS A 500 14.79 -27.95 9.38
C LYS A 500 14.78 -27.51 7.93
N ILE A 501 15.13 -28.41 7.01
CA ILE A 501 15.41 -28.06 5.63
C ILE A 501 15.12 -29.22 4.68
N GLU A 502 14.45 -28.91 3.58
CA GLU A 502 14.09 -29.88 2.54
C GLU A 502 15.23 -30.09 1.55
N ASN A 503 15.37 -31.32 1.05
CA ASN A 503 16.30 -31.68 -0.03
C ASN A 503 17.78 -31.36 0.27
N LEU A 504 18.21 -31.48 1.52
CA LEU A 504 19.58 -31.16 1.94
C LEU A 504 20.59 -32.25 1.53
N GLU A 505 20.14 -33.51 1.49
CA GLU A 505 20.93 -34.67 1.10
C GLU A 505 21.59 -34.54 -0.28
N HIS A 506 21.11 -33.62 -1.13
CA HIS A 506 21.61 -33.43 -2.49
C HIS A 506 22.72 -32.38 -2.66
N ILE A 507 23.10 -31.65 -1.59
CA ILE A 507 23.98 -30.47 -1.74
C ILE A 507 25.30 -30.51 -0.97
N GLU A 508 25.52 -31.42 -0.01
CA GLU A 508 26.71 -31.46 0.87
C GLU A 508 27.11 -30.05 1.37
N PRO A 509 26.33 -29.46 2.28
CA PRO A 509 26.50 -28.05 2.64
C PRO A 509 27.80 -27.83 3.42
N THR A 510 28.49 -26.75 3.08
CA THR A 510 29.79 -26.36 3.68
C THR A 510 29.66 -25.19 4.63
N HIS A 511 28.68 -24.32 4.39
CA HIS A 511 28.46 -23.08 5.13
C HIS A 511 26.97 -22.84 5.33
N LEU A 512 26.67 -22.02 6.33
CA LEU A 512 25.35 -21.54 6.67
C LEU A 512 25.34 -20.02 6.54
N VAL A 513 24.36 -19.47 5.82
CA VAL A 513 24.10 -18.03 5.78
C VAL A 513 22.82 -17.73 6.56
N LEU A 514 22.96 -17.09 7.71
CA LEU A 514 21.84 -16.68 8.55
C LEU A 514 21.05 -15.58 7.83
N LEU A 515 19.73 -15.77 7.71
CA LEU A 515 18.84 -14.85 7.03
C LEU A 515 18.14 -13.93 8.04
N PRO A 516 17.95 -12.64 7.72
CA PRO A 516 17.05 -11.79 8.50
C PRO A 516 15.63 -12.36 8.45
N THR A 517 14.90 -12.24 9.55
CA THR A 517 13.49 -12.65 9.64
C THR A 517 12.61 -11.59 8.97
N THR A 518 12.60 -11.56 7.64
CA THR A 518 11.76 -10.64 6.87
C THR A 518 10.29 -11.05 6.91
N ASP A 519 9.40 -10.08 6.79
CA ASP A 519 7.95 -10.33 6.80
C ASP A 519 7.55 -11.33 5.70
N ALA A 520 8.21 -11.25 4.53
CA ALA A 520 7.96 -12.17 3.42
C ALA A 520 8.21 -13.65 3.79
N LEU A 521 9.33 -13.93 4.47
CA LEU A 521 9.68 -15.28 4.92
C LEU A 521 8.73 -15.78 6.02
N LYS A 522 8.28 -14.90 6.92
CA LYS A 522 7.28 -15.25 7.94
C LYS A 522 5.93 -15.60 7.31
N GLY A 523 5.49 -14.82 6.33
CA GLY A 523 4.28 -15.11 5.55
C GLY A 523 4.35 -16.50 4.92
N LEU A 524 5.46 -16.83 4.25
CA LEU A 524 5.66 -18.14 3.61
C LEU A 524 5.74 -19.31 4.61
N ASP A 525 6.33 -19.08 5.79
CA ASP A 525 6.37 -20.06 6.89
C ASP A 525 4.95 -20.34 7.42
N ALA A 526 4.16 -19.28 7.65
CA ALA A 526 2.76 -19.40 8.08
C ALA A 526 1.91 -20.16 7.05
N MET A 527 2.07 -19.86 5.77
CA MET A 527 1.34 -20.55 4.68
C MET A 527 1.68 -22.04 4.59
N LYS A 528 2.96 -22.41 4.77
CA LYS A 528 3.38 -23.83 4.73
C LYS A 528 2.76 -24.66 5.86
N HIS A 529 2.57 -24.07 7.03
CA HIS A 529 2.18 -24.80 8.23
C HIS A 529 0.67 -24.80 8.53
N ASN A 530 -0.16 -24.19 7.67
CA ASN A 530 -1.58 -24.04 7.96
C ASN A 530 -2.50 -24.73 6.94
N GLU A 531 -2.99 -25.93 7.28
CA GLU A 531 -3.90 -26.72 6.44
C GLU A 531 -5.26 -26.03 6.19
N ARG A 532 -5.71 -25.15 7.11
CA ARG A 532 -6.98 -24.41 6.99
C ARG A 532 -7.04 -23.55 5.72
N MET A 533 -5.91 -23.10 5.20
CA MET A 533 -5.83 -22.32 3.96
C MET A 533 -6.45 -23.03 2.76
N ARG A 534 -6.31 -24.36 2.68
CA ARG A 534 -6.85 -25.16 1.56
C ARG A 534 -8.37 -25.29 1.59
N MET A 535 -8.98 -25.23 2.77
CA MET A 535 -10.43 -25.45 2.93
C MET A 535 -11.27 -24.17 2.82
N VAL A 536 -10.63 -23.00 2.88
CA VAL A 536 -11.32 -21.70 2.90
C VAL A 536 -11.61 -21.19 1.48
N THR A 537 -10.88 -21.67 0.46
CA THR A 537 -11.08 -21.24 -0.93
C THR A 537 -12.36 -21.76 -1.57
N ASP A 538 -12.93 -22.85 -1.07
CA ASP A 538 -14.12 -23.49 -1.66
C ASP A 538 -15.43 -22.88 -1.14
N ASP A 539 -15.40 -22.24 0.04
CA ASP A 539 -16.59 -21.77 0.77
C ASP A 539 -16.76 -20.24 0.79
N ILE A 540 -15.73 -19.45 0.43
CA ILE A 540 -15.85 -17.98 0.37
C ILE A 540 -16.19 -17.56 -1.05
N SER A 541 -17.46 -17.66 -1.40
CA SER A 541 -18.05 -16.90 -2.51
C SER A 541 -18.23 -15.44 -2.09
N SER A 542 -17.13 -14.69 -1.92
CA SER A 542 -17.22 -13.27 -1.63
C SER A 542 -17.10 -12.46 -2.92
N GLU A 543 -18.13 -11.68 -3.24
CA GLU A 543 -17.89 -10.30 -3.64
C GLU A 543 -16.91 -9.73 -2.61
N ILE A 544 -15.65 -9.49 -3.01
CA ILE A 544 -14.75 -8.67 -2.22
C ILE A 544 -15.42 -7.29 -2.24
N VAL A 545 -16.25 -7.02 -1.23
CA VAL A 545 -16.89 -5.72 -1.05
C VAL A 545 -15.76 -4.77 -0.71
N VAL A 546 -15.20 -4.17 -1.76
CA VAL A 546 -14.40 -2.96 -1.72
C VAL A 546 -15.35 -1.83 -1.31
N SER A 547 -15.86 -1.87 -0.08
CA SER A 547 -16.60 -0.74 0.46
C SER A 547 -15.56 0.30 0.80
N SER A 548 -15.63 1.42 0.10
CA SER A 548 -15.21 2.67 0.69
C SER A 548 -16.23 2.94 1.85
N LEU A 549 -15.78 3.41 3.00
CA LEU A 549 -16.56 3.48 4.26
C LEU A 549 -17.90 4.24 4.17
N GLY A 550 -19.02 3.55 3.91
CA GLY A 550 -20.32 4.22 3.84
C GLY A 550 -21.59 3.36 3.71
N THR A 551 -21.56 2.06 4.03
CA THR A 551 -22.76 1.21 3.86
C THR A 551 -23.33 0.68 5.19
N LYS A 552 -24.64 0.85 5.37
CA LYS A 552 -25.45 0.05 6.29
C LYS A 552 -25.79 -1.26 5.59
N TYR A 553 -25.00 -2.32 5.82
CA TYR A 553 -25.41 -3.69 5.53
C TYR A 553 -25.36 -4.45 6.85
N SER A 554 -26.52 -4.89 7.32
CA SER A 554 -26.72 -5.48 8.64
C SER A 554 -26.30 -6.94 8.75
N ASP A 555 -25.84 -7.59 7.68
CA ASP A 555 -25.61 -9.04 7.67
C ASP A 555 -24.33 -9.36 6.84
N ILE A 556 -23.34 -9.98 7.49
CA ILE A 556 -22.05 -10.55 6.97
C ILE A 556 -21.00 -9.58 6.38
N ILE A 557 -20.02 -9.02 7.12
CA ILE A 557 -18.75 -8.60 6.43
C ILE A 557 -17.49 -8.66 7.32
N GLN A 558 -16.57 -9.60 7.04
CA GLN A 558 -15.15 -9.40 7.32
C GLN A 558 -14.61 -8.39 6.31
N VAL A 559 -14.23 -7.20 6.78
CA VAL A 559 -13.98 -6.07 5.89
C VAL A 559 -12.50 -6.03 5.48
N MET A 560 -12.26 -6.15 4.17
CA MET A 560 -11.00 -5.72 3.55
C MET A 560 -11.18 -4.29 3.06
N ALA A 561 -10.72 -3.32 3.86
CA ALA A 561 -10.61 -1.95 3.40
C ALA A 561 -9.17 -1.69 2.98
N THR A 562 -8.98 -1.12 1.82
CA THR A 562 -7.66 -0.79 1.23
C THR A 562 -7.46 0.72 1.16
N ILE A 563 -8.21 1.46 1.97
CA ILE A 563 -8.21 2.92 2.00
C ILE A 563 -6.78 3.40 2.30
N PRO A 564 -6.25 4.38 1.54
CA PRO A 564 -4.96 4.96 1.86
C PRO A 564 -5.06 5.70 3.19
N PHE A 565 -4.44 5.15 4.22
CA PHE A 565 -4.11 5.92 5.41
C PHE A 565 -2.67 6.39 5.23
N THR A 566 -2.50 7.67 4.90
CA THR A 566 -1.18 8.34 4.93
C THR A 566 -0.59 8.29 6.34
N ASP A 567 -1.48 8.25 7.34
CA ASP A 567 -1.16 8.01 8.74
C ASP A 567 -2.22 7.08 9.37
N ILE A 568 -1.78 5.89 9.82
CA ILE A 568 -2.68 4.94 10.49
C ILE A 568 -3.13 5.43 11.88
N SER A 569 -2.53 6.49 12.45
CA SER A 569 -2.96 7.09 13.73
C SER A 569 -4.44 7.44 13.74
N SER A 570 -4.98 7.84 12.58
CA SER A 570 -6.40 8.20 12.38
C SER A 570 -7.38 7.02 12.54
N ILE A 571 -6.89 5.79 12.42
CA ILE A 571 -7.67 4.55 12.59
C ILE A 571 -7.29 3.76 13.83
N LEU A 572 -6.24 4.20 14.54
CA LEU A 572 -5.88 3.63 15.83
C LEU A 572 -6.99 3.91 16.85
N PRO A 573 -7.37 2.91 17.66
CA PRO A 573 -8.35 3.09 18.69
C PRO A 573 -7.83 4.06 19.77
N SER A 574 -8.73 4.88 20.29
CA SER A 574 -8.51 5.59 21.55
C SER A 574 -8.44 4.60 22.71
N VAL A 575 -7.78 4.99 23.82
CA VAL A 575 -7.83 4.24 25.09
C VAL A 575 -9.24 4.16 25.69
N LEU A 576 -10.16 5.03 25.25
CA LEU A 576 -11.56 5.02 25.66
C LEU A 576 -12.44 4.13 24.77
N ASP A 577 -11.96 3.74 23.59
CA ASP A 577 -12.73 2.89 22.68
C ASP A 577 -12.88 1.47 23.23
N SER A 578 -13.79 0.71 22.62
CA SER A 578 -13.90 -0.73 22.90
C SER A 578 -12.58 -1.44 22.64
N PRO A 579 -12.19 -2.43 23.48
CA PRO A 579 -10.90 -3.11 23.38
C PRO A 579 -10.66 -3.63 21.96
N THR A 580 -9.66 -3.07 21.30
CA THR A 580 -9.31 -3.40 19.92
C THR A 580 -7.84 -3.78 19.85
N ILE A 581 -7.54 -4.96 19.31
CA ILE A 581 -6.17 -5.34 19.00
C ILE A 581 -5.81 -4.83 17.61
N VAL A 582 -4.77 -4.02 17.52
CA VAL A 582 -4.21 -3.53 16.27
C VAL A 582 -2.95 -4.32 15.95
N LEU A 583 -2.99 -5.09 14.86
CA LEU A 583 -1.90 -5.91 14.39
C LEU A 583 -1.14 -5.22 13.27
N THR A 584 0.19 -5.30 13.32
CA THR A 584 1.08 -4.81 12.27
C THR A 584 2.11 -5.87 11.87
N SER A 585 2.72 -5.73 10.69
CA SER A 585 3.67 -6.73 10.17
C SER A 585 5.00 -6.73 10.94
N SER A 586 5.44 -5.59 11.48
CA SER A 586 6.77 -5.42 12.06
C SER A 586 6.83 -4.52 13.29
N ALA A 587 7.82 -4.74 14.14
CA ALA A 587 8.06 -3.91 15.32
C ALA A 587 8.46 -2.46 14.97
N THR A 588 9.07 -2.24 13.80
CA THR A 588 9.40 -0.89 13.32
C THR A 588 8.14 -0.04 13.15
N LEU A 589 7.05 -0.62 12.65
CA LEU A 589 5.76 0.06 12.53
C LEU A 589 5.13 0.36 13.89
N LEU A 590 5.31 -0.51 14.90
CA LEU A 590 4.88 -0.23 16.28
C LEU A 590 5.53 1.05 16.84
N GLN A 591 6.81 1.27 16.51
CA GLN A 591 7.58 2.40 17.05
C GLN A 591 7.25 3.73 16.37
N GLN A 592 6.69 3.73 15.16
CA GLN A 592 6.31 4.97 14.46
C GLN A 592 5.21 5.76 15.21
N TYR A 593 4.47 5.10 16.09
CA TYR A 593 3.31 5.68 16.79
C TYR A 593 3.55 5.87 18.29
N GLN A 594 4.82 6.02 18.72
CA GLN A 594 5.19 6.17 20.13
C GLN A 594 4.46 7.33 20.82
N ASP A 595 4.17 8.41 20.09
CA ASP A 595 3.48 9.59 20.61
C ASP A 595 1.96 9.38 20.80
N VAL A 596 1.38 8.32 20.23
CA VAL A 596 -0.03 7.95 20.44
C VAL A 596 -0.15 7.23 21.79
N VAL A 597 -1.06 7.71 22.64
CA VAL A 597 -1.42 7.09 23.92
C VAL A 597 -2.18 5.80 23.63
N LEU A 598 -1.47 4.69 23.53
CA LEU A 598 -1.97 3.34 23.25
C LEU A 598 -0.99 2.32 23.84
N ILE A 599 -1.49 1.18 24.33
CA ILE A 599 -0.61 0.14 24.84
C ILE A 599 0.05 -0.60 23.67
N ARG A 600 1.37 -0.73 23.73
CA ARG A 600 2.19 -1.51 22.80
C ARG A 600 2.66 -2.77 23.51
N TYR A 601 2.47 -3.94 22.89
CA TYR A 601 2.88 -5.21 23.49
C TYR A 601 4.39 -5.25 23.76
N GLY A 602 4.77 -5.62 24.98
CA GLY A 602 6.16 -5.66 25.42
C GLY A 602 6.79 -4.29 25.73
N ASP A 603 6.03 -3.20 25.72
CA ASP A 603 6.50 -1.84 26.03
C ASP A 603 5.89 -1.34 27.36
N ASP A 604 6.64 -1.53 28.45
CA ASP A 604 6.26 -1.11 29.81
C ASP A 604 5.97 0.39 29.91
N GLN A 605 6.68 1.20 29.10
CA GLN A 605 6.50 2.65 29.11
C GLN A 605 5.15 3.04 28.51
N SER A 606 4.67 2.31 27.49
CA SER A 606 3.32 2.52 26.95
C SER A 606 2.21 2.23 27.97
N VAL A 607 2.36 1.17 28.77
CA VAL A 607 1.42 0.84 29.84
C VAL A 607 1.41 1.96 30.88
N LYS A 608 2.59 2.42 31.28
CA LYS A 608 2.72 3.54 32.22
C LYS A 608 2.06 4.82 31.69
N SER A 609 2.26 5.17 30.42
CA SER A 609 1.62 6.34 29.81
C SER A 609 0.09 6.28 29.87
N VAL A 610 -0.52 5.10 29.68
CA VAL A 610 -1.98 4.92 29.81
C VAL A 610 -2.44 5.04 31.26
N ILE A 611 -1.67 4.49 32.21
CA ILE A 611 -1.95 4.64 33.65
C ILE A 611 -1.85 6.12 34.07
N ASP A 612 -0.83 6.84 33.61
CA ASP A 612 -0.63 8.26 33.91
C ASP A 612 -1.76 9.10 33.31
N TYR A 613 -2.21 8.78 32.09
CA TYR A 613 -3.39 9.40 31.47
C TYR A 613 -4.68 9.13 32.25
N ALA A 614 -4.91 7.90 32.68
CA ALA A 614 -6.06 7.55 33.53
C ALA A 614 -6.00 8.26 34.89
N ASN A 615 -4.79 8.43 35.47
CA ASN A 615 -4.60 9.16 36.70
C ASN A 615 -4.94 10.65 36.54
N ASP A 616 -4.54 11.31 35.45
CA ASP A 616 -4.92 12.69 35.16
C ASP A 616 -6.45 12.86 35.08
N LEU A 617 -7.13 11.96 34.39
CA LEU A 617 -8.61 11.94 34.34
C LEU A 617 -9.23 11.71 35.72
N PHE A 618 -8.65 10.81 36.52
CA PHE A 618 -9.11 10.54 37.88
C PHE A 618 -8.94 11.75 38.81
N VAL A 619 -7.84 12.50 38.66
CA VAL A 619 -7.60 13.77 39.38
C VAL A 619 -8.66 14.82 38.98
N LYS A 620 -8.99 14.94 37.70
CA LYS A 620 -10.05 15.85 37.22
C LYS A 620 -11.42 15.48 37.79
N ILE A 621 -11.75 14.18 37.80
CA ILE A 621 -12.99 13.67 38.41
C ILE A 621 -13.11 14.09 39.88
N GLN A 622 -12.03 13.96 40.66
CA GLN A 622 -12.02 14.37 42.07
C GLN A 622 -12.26 15.87 42.25
N LYS A 623 -11.65 16.72 41.41
CA LYS A 623 -11.86 18.18 41.43
C LYS A 623 -13.32 18.58 41.15
N CYS A 624 -14.07 17.78 40.39
CA CYS A 624 -15.49 18.01 40.13
C CYS A 624 -16.38 17.72 41.35
N ILE A 625 -15.92 16.88 42.29
CA ILE A 625 -16.66 16.57 43.51
C ILE A 625 -16.48 17.71 44.52
N ASP A 626 -15.24 18.08 44.80
CA ASP A 626 -14.87 19.16 45.71
C ASP A 626 -13.49 19.73 45.34
N ALA A 627 -13.45 21.00 44.93
CA ALA A 627 -12.22 21.68 44.54
C ALA A 627 -11.23 21.89 45.70
N THR A 628 -11.67 21.72 46.95
CA THR A 628 -10.87 21.91 48.17
C THR A 628 -10.43 20.61 48.83
N ALA A 629 -10.89 19.45 48.33
CA ALA A 629 -10.54 18.15 48.87
C ALA A 629 -9.09 17.75 48.55
N THR A 630 -8.48 16.95 49.44
CA THR A 630 -7.17 16.36 49.20
C THR A 630 -7.26 15.33 48.08
N ILE A 631 -6.61 15.63 46.95
CA ILE A 631 -6.59 14.76 45.76
C ILE A 631 -5.66 13.58 46.02
N VAL A 632 -6.16 12.36 45.79
CA VAL A 632 -5.40 11.11 45.92
C VAL A 632 -5.03 10.59 44.53
N ASN A 633 -3.81 10.08 44.36
CA ASN A 633 -3.42 9.45 43.09
C ASN A 633 -4.04 8.05 42.96
N LEU A 634 -4.32 7.63 41.73
CA LEU A 634 -4.92 6.32 41.43
C LEU A 634 -4.11 5.16 42.04
N GLY A 635 -2.78 5.25 42.01
CA GLY A 635 -1.88 4.24 42.58
C GLY A 635 -1.82 4.20 44.11
N GLU A 636 -2.36 5.21 44.81
CA GLU A 636 -2.42 5.27 46.27
C GLU A 636 -3.68 4.59 46.83
N ILE A 637 -4.65 4.28 45.96
CA ILE A 637 -5.88 3.58 46.33
C ILE A 637 -5.59 2.10 46.52
N SER A 638 -5.74 1.61 47.75
CA SER A 638 -5.46 0.21 48.09
C SER A 638 -6.69 -0.70 48.07
N GLN A 639 -7.91 -0.12 48.09
CA GLN A 639 -9.17 -0.86 48.17
C GLN A 639 -10.17 -0.41 47.10
N SER A 640 -10.87 -1.36 46.48
CA SER A 640 -11.86 -1.06 45.42
C SER A 640 -13.03 -0.21 45.92
N GLN A 641 -13.42 -0.35 47.19
CA GLN A 641 -14.50 0.43 47.81
C GLN A 641 -14.20 1.94 47.77
N GLN A 642 -12.95 2.34 48.04
CA GLN A 642 -12.54 3.75 47.99
C GLN A 642 -12.68 4.35 46.59
N LEU A 643 -12.29 3.58 45.55
CA LEU A 643 -12.46 3.99 44.16
C LEU A 643 -13.94 4.13 43.79
N SER A 644 -14.76 3.15 44.17
CA SER A 644 -16.21 3.18 43.93
C SER A 644 -16.90 4.37 44.59
N GLU A 645 -16.56 4.70 45.84
CA GLU A 645 -17.14 5.84 46.56
C GLU A 645 -16.85 7.18 45.86
N ILE A 646 -15.63 7.36 45.35
CA ILE A 646 -15.24 8.58 44.61
C ILE A 646 -16.01 8.66 43.29
N ILE A 647 -16.09 7.56 42.54
CA ILE A 647 -16.84 7.50 41.28
C ILE A 647 -18.34 7.78 41.51
N GLU A 648 -18.95 7.20 42.54
CA GLU A 648 -20.36 7.42 42.86
C GLU A 648 -20.65 8.88 43.22
N LYS A 649 -19.80 9.51 44.05
CA LYS A 649 -19.91 10.93 44.38
C LYS A 649 -19.85 11.80 43.12
N PHE A 650 -18.93 11.50 42.21
CA PHE A 650 -18.84 12.19 40.92
C PHE A 650 -20.10 12.01 40.06
N LEU A 651 -20.61 10.78 39.92
CA LEU A 651 -21.81 10.49 39.12
C LEU A 651 -23.07 11.17 39.69
N VAL A 652 -23.19 11.28 41.02
CA VAL A 652 -24.25 12.06 41.66
C VAL A 652 -24.12 13.54 41.28
N LYS A 653 -22.93 14.11 41.43
CA LYS A 653 -22.67 15.51 41.10
C LYS A 653 -22.92 15.83 39.62
N TRP A 654 -22.48 14.94 38.72
CA TRP A 654 -22.73 15.05 37.30
C TRP A 654 -24.24 15.13 36.98
N ARG A 655 -25.04 14.22 37.56
CA ARG A 655 -26.50 14.21 37.36
C ARG A 655 -27.14 15.52 37.83
N GLU A 656 -26.75 16.04 38.99
CA GLU A 656 -27.25 17.32 39.51
C GLU A 656 -26.97 18.47 38.54
N VAL A 657 -25.73 18.58 38.06
CA VAL A 657 -25.26 19.70 37.25
C VAL A 657 -25.84 19.64 35.82
N VAL A 658 -25.96 18.46 35.23
CA VAL A 658 -26.59 18.29 33.91
C VAL A 658 -28.10 18.55 33.97
N ASP A 659 -28.77 18.07 35.01
CA ASP A 659 -30.19 18.34 35.21
C ASP A 659 -30.45 19.85 35.33
N ASP A 660 -29.59 20.58 36.05
CA ASP A 660 -29.67 22.03 36.11
C ASP A 660 -29.42 22.66 34.72
N LYS A 661 -28.32 22.31 34.04
CA LYS A 661 -28.02 22.81 32.68
C LYS A 661 -29.21 22.63 31.72
N LEU A 662 -29.87 21.47 31.72
CA LEU A 662 -30.99 21.16 30.84
C LEU A 662 -32.30 21.86 31.23
N LYS A 663 -32.51 22.16 32.52
CA LYS A 663 -33.74 22.79 33.03
C LYS A 663 -33.67 24.31 33.03
N THR A 664 -32.53 24.87 33.43
CA THR A 664 -32.35 26.31 33.71
C THR A 664 -31.39 26.99 32.73
N GLY A 665 -30.64 26.22 31.93
CA GLY A 665 -29.68 26.73 30.95
C GLY A 665 -28.31 27.12 31.53
N THR A 666 -28.11 27.00 32.84
CA THR A 666 -26.87 27.38 33.55
C THR A 666 -25.65 26.65 33.03
N ASP A 667 -24.58 27.35 32.67
CA ASP A 667 -23.35 26.73 32.16
C ASP A 667 -22.72 25.73 33.14
N LEU A 668 -22.12 24.67 32.59
CA LEU A 668 -21.38 23.70 33.38
C LEU A 668 -20.19 24.39 34.09
N PRO A 669 -19.87 24.00 35.33
CA PRO A 669 -18.65 24.46 36.01
C PRO A 669 -17.40 24.14 35.19
N SER A 670 -16.39 25.02 35.26
CA SER A 670 -15.13 24.89 34.51
C SER A 670 -14.43 23.54 34.74
N SER A 671 -14.53 22.97 35.93
CA SER A 671 -13.99 21.64 36.25
C SER A 671 -14.63 20.51 35.44
N PHE A 672 -15.93 20.60 35.15
CA PHE A 672 -16.63 19.62 34.30
C PHE A 672 -16.27 19.80 32.83
N LEU A 673 -16.05 21.05 32.38
CA LEU A 673 -15.61 21.35 31.00
C LEU A 673 -14.20 20.84 30.67
N GLU A 674 -13.41 20.44 31.68
CA GLU A 674 -12.13 19.74 31.48
C GLU A 674 -12.32 18.24 31.12
N ILE A 675 -13.53 17.69 31.28
CA ILE A 675 -13.86 16.27 31.10
C ILE A 675 -14.87 16.06 29.96
N VAL A 676 -15.90 16.90 29.88
CA VAL A 676 -17.05 16.74 28.97
C VAL A 676 -17.29 18.01 28.16
N THR A 677 -17.99 17.86 27.03
CA THR A 677 -18.52 19.03 26.31
C THR A 677 -19.87 19.48 26.88
N SER A 678 -20.16 20.78 26.87
CA SER A 678 -21.42 21.30 27.43
C SER A 678 -22.62 20.81 26.63
N PRO A 679 -23.51 19.96 27.19
CA PRO A 679 -24.64 19.43 26.46
C PRO A 679 -25.67 20.53 26.20
N SER A 680 -26.16 20.61 24.96
CA SER A 680 -27.17 21.60 24.56
C SER A 680 -28.60 21.03 24.59
N LYS A 681 -28.72 19.71 24.44
CA LYS A 681 -29.99 18.95 24.42
C LYS A 681 -29.83 17.60 25.14
N ALA A 682 -30.95 16.93 25.42
CA ALA A 682 -30.95 15.62 26.11
C ALA A 682 -30.14 14.52 25.38
N GLU A 683 -30.11 14.55 24.05
CA GLU A 683 -29.29 13.64 23.24
C GLU A 683 -27.78 13.87 23.47
N ASP A 684 -27.35 15.12 23.60
CA ASP A 684 -25.96 15.47 23.90
C ASP A 684 -25.58 15.00 25.31
N ALA A 685 -26.46 15.20 26.29
CA ALA A 685 -26.26 14.70 27.65
C ALA A 685 -26.13 13.17 27.70
N THR A 686 -26.84 12.46 26.83
CA THR A 686 -26.72 10.99 26.70
C THR A 686 -25.37 10.57 26.12
N LYS A 687 -24.85 11.33 25.15
CA LYS A 687 -23.49 11.11 24.60
C LYS A 687 -22.41 11.37 25.65
N GLU A 688 -22.50 12.48 26.39
CA GLU A 688 -21.54 12.81 27.45
C GLU A 688 -21.61 11.80 28.62
N ALA A 689 -22.79 11.30 28.96
CA ALA A 689 -22.92 10.23 29.95
C ALA A 689 -22.25 8.92 29.49
N THR A 690 -22.30 8.62 28.18
CA THR A 690 -21.59 7.48 27.59
C THR A 690 -20.08 7.68 27.66
N HIS A 691 -19.60 8.88 27.33
CA HIS A 691 -18.18 9.24 27.42
C HIS A 691 -17.64 9.15 28.86
N ILE A 692 -18.39 9.64 29.85
CA ILE A 692 -18.05 9.51 31.28
C ILE A 692 -17.94 8.04 31.68
N LYS A 693 -18.86 7.19 31.22
CA LYS A 693 -18.83 5.75 31.51
C LYS A 693 -17.56 5.09 30.96
N GLU A 694 -17.11 5.50 29.78
CA GLU A 694 -15.84 5.05 29.17
C GLU A 694 -14.63 5.51 29.99
N ILE A 695 -14.60 6.77 30.43
CA ILE A 695 -13.55 7.31 31.31
C ILE A 695 -13.47 6.51 32.62
N ILE A 696 -14.61 6.28 33.28
CA ILE A 696 -14.68 5.50 34.53
C ILE A 696 -14.18 4.07 34.31
N SER A 697 -14.56 3.45 33.18
CA SER A 697 -14.09 2.13 32.78
C SER A 697 -12.56 2.10 32.63
N LEU A 698 -11.98 3.09 31.95
CA LEU A 698 -10.54 3.23 31.79
C LEU A 698 -9.81 3.38 33.14
N ILE A 699 -10.33 4.22 34.04
CA ILE A 699 -9.76 4.42 35.38
C ILE A 699 -9.77 3.12 36.18
N THR A 700 -10.91 2.42 36.19
CA THR A 700 -11.08 1.17 36.94
C THR A 700 -10.14 0.09 36.43
N LYS A 701 -10.01 -0.06 35.10
CA LYS A 701 -9.08 -1.01 34.49
C LYS A 701 -7.61 -0.66 34.78
N SER A 702 -7.26 0.63 34.74
CA SER A 702 -5.90 1.11 34.95
C SER A 702 -5.47 0.97 36.43
N TRP A 703 -6.39 1.16 37.36
CA TRP A 703 -6.17 0.93 38.79
C TRP A 703 -5.70 -0.51 39.07
N ILE A 704 -6.30 -1.50 38.39
CA ILE A 704 -5.94 -2.92 38.53
C ILE A 704 -4.47 -3.18 38.11
N LEU A 705 -3.90 -2.35 37.23
CA LEU A 705 -2.51 -2.47 36.75
C LEU A 705 -1.51 -1.66 37.59
N CYS A 706 -1.97 -0.74 38.43
CA CYS A 706 -1.09 0.10 39.23
C CYS A 706 -0.20 -0.74 40.15
N GLY A 707 1.12 -0.55 40.05
CA GLY A 707 2.10 -1.25 40.89
C GLY A 707 2.27 -2.74 40.64
N LYS A 708 1.68 -3.30 39.56
CA LYS A 708 1.84 -4.72 39.19
C LYS A 708 2.99 -4.93 38.20
N GLU A 709 3.69 -6.04 38.37
CA GLU A 709 4.68 -6.52 37.40
C GLU A 709 4.00 -7.08 36.14
N LEU A 710 4.52 -6.74 34.96
CA LEU A 710 3.96 -7.09 33.64
C LEU A 710 4.25 -8.53 33.23
N SER A 711 3.78 -9.47 34.06
CA SER A 711 3.84 -10.92 33.79
C SER A 711 2.90 -11.33 32.64
N LYS A 712 3.01 -12.59 32.17
CA LYS A 712 2.12 -13.16 31.13
C LYS A 712 0.63 -12.98 31.47
N SER A 713 0.24 -13.15 32.73
CA SER A 713 -1.14 -12.94 33.18
C SER A 713 -1.59 -11.48 33.13
N ALA A 714 -0.67 -10.53 33.39
CA ALA A 714 -0.97 -9.10 33.26
C ALA A 714 -1.21 -8.74 31.79
N TRP A 715 -0.40 -9.26 30.87
CA TRP A 715 -0.63 -9.09 29.44
C TRP A 715 -1.96 -9.70 28.98
N ILE A 716 -2.36 -10.87 29.51
CA ILE A 716 -3.68 -11.48 29.18
C ILE A 716 -4.82 -10.57 29.61
N TYR A 717 -4.71 -9.96 30.78
CA TYR A 717 -5.67 -8.95 31.23
C TYR A 717 -5.67 -7.73 30.30
N ILE A 718 -4.49 -7.20 29.96
CA ILE A 718 -4.32 -6.02 29.10
C ILE A 718 -4.99 -6.25 27.74
N CYS A 719 -4.67 -7.34 27.04
CA CYS A 719 -5.22 -7.65 25.72
C CYS A 719 -6.73 -7.91 25.71
N LYS A 720 -7.33 -8.24 26.86
CA LYS A 720 -8.79 -8.41 27.00
C LYS A 720 -9.53 -7.13 27.36
N THR A 721 -8.85 -6.14 27.92
CA THR A 721 -9.50 -4.98 28.57
C THR A 721 -9.12 -3.64 27.98
N PHE A 722 -7.98 -3.54 27.30
CA PHE A 722 -7.49 -2.35 26.63
C PHE A 722 -7.32 -2.60 25.13
N SER A 723 -7.25 -1.51 24.38
CA SER A 723 -6.75 -1.56 23.02
C SER A 723 -5.23 -1.71 23.03
N VAL A 724 -4.72 -2.63 22.22
CA VAL A 724 -3.30 -3.00 22.20
C VAL A 724 -2.79 -3.05 20.77
N MET A 725 -1.67 -2.38 20.51
CA MET A 725 -0.92 -2.54 19.27
C MET A 725 0.17 -3.60 19.44
N MET A 726 0.25 -4.57 18.55
CA MET A 726 1.26 -5.63 18.59
C MET A 726 1.59 -6.14 17.19
N THR A 727 2.68 -6.91 17.06
CA THR A 727 2.96 -7.57 15.78
C THR A 727 2.04 -8.78 15.59
N VAL A 728 1.79 -9.17 14.34
CA VAL A 728 1.04 -10.40 14.04
C VAL A 728 1.68 -11.64 14.68
N ASP A 729 3.02 -11.67 14.72
CA ASP A 729 3.78 -12.75 15.38
C ASP A 729 3.47 -12.82 16.88
N ASP A 730 3.51 -11.69 17.57
CA ASP A 730 3.28 -11.62 19.01
C ASP A 730 1.86 -12.04 19.35
N PHE A 731 0.88 -11.61 18.56
CA PHE A 731 -0.52 -11.97 18.73
C PHE A 731 -0.74 -13.48 18.72
N PHE A 732 -0.18 -14.19 17.72
CA PHE A 732 -0.38 -15.64 17.62
C PHE A 732 0.49 -16.46 18.57
N ASN A 733 1.64 -15.93 19.02
CA ASN A 733 2.41 -16.57 20.10
C ASN A 733 1.73 -16.41 21.47
N PHE A 734 0.89 -15.40 21.61
CA PHE A 734 0.18 -15.05 22.83
C PHE A 734 -1.17 -15.78 22.98
N GLU A 735 -1.79 -16.19 21.87
CA GLU A 735 -3.10 -16.80 21.82
C GLU A 735 -3.11 -18.22 22.42
N ASP A 736 -3.25 -18.31 23.74
CA ASP A 736 -3.76 -19.51 24.38
C ASP A 736 -5.20 -19.72 23.88
N ARG A 737 -5.56 -20.95 23.51
CA ARG A 737 -6.76 -21.36 22.71
C ARG A 737 -8.14 -21.04 23.35
N ALA A 738 -8.22 -20.09 24.27
CA ALA A 738 -9.34 -19.80 25.15
C ALA A 738 -10.19 -18.57 24.76
N CYS A 739 -9.89 -17.87 23.66
CA CYS A 739 -10.69 -16.73 23.18
C CYS A 739 -11.20 -16.95 21.75
N ASN A 740 -12.17 -17.83 21.56
CA ASN A 740 -12.67 -18.27 20.24
C ASN A 740 -13.62 -17.29 19.52
N GLN A 741 -13.53 -15.97 19.76
CA GLN A 741 -14.46 -15.00 19.14
C GLN A 741 -13.76 -13.67 18.83
N TRP A 742 -12.80 -13.69 17.89
CA TRP A 742 -12.20 -12.47 17.32
C TRP A 742 -12.70 -12.25 15.89
N ASN A 743 -12.99 -11.00 15.57
CA ASN A 743 -13.32 -10.58 14.21
C ASN A 743 -12.23 -9.71 13.65
N PHE A 744 -11.89 -9.96 12.40
CA PHE A 744 -10.73 -9.39 11.75
C PHE A 744 -11.17 -8.34 10.73
N VAL A 745 -10.52 -7.20 10.79
CA VAL A 745 -10.65 -6.11 9.81
C VAL A 745 -9.27 -5.90 9.19
N PHE A 746 -9.15 -6.07 7.89
CA PHE A 746 -7.90 -5.84 7.16
C PHE A 746 -7.92 -4.43 6.58
N LEU A 747 -7.03 -3.56 7.05
CA LEU A 747 -6.95 -2.14 6.67
C LEU A 747 -5.64 -1.85 5.94
N ASN A 748 -5.65 -2.00 4.61
CA ASN A 748 -4.51 -1.82 3.72
C ASN A 748 -3.23 -2.46 4.29
N CYS A 749 -3.34 -3.67 4.84
CA CYS A 749 -2.23 -4.30 5.54
C CYS A 749 -1.12 -4.80 4.59
N ASP A 750 0.00 -5.23 5.16
CA ASP A 750 1.04 -5.89 4.37
C ASP A 750 0.55 -7.27 3.91
N ILE A 751 0.95 -7.68 2.70
CA ILE A 751 0.52 -8.98 2.17
C ILE A 751 1.00 -10.15 3.04
N SER A 752 2.15 -10.01 3.70
CA SER A 752 2.65 -11.00 4.65
C SER A 752 1.78 -11.06 5.90
N ALA A 753 1.35 -9.91 6.43
CA ALA A 753 0.45 -9.83 7.58
C ALA A 753 -0.92 -10.45 7.26
N PHE A 754 -1.42 -10.21 6.04
CA PHE A 754 -2.59 -10.88 5.52
C PHE A 754 -2.45 -12.41 5.58
N PHE A 755 -1.40 -12.97 5.00
CA PHE A 755 -1.18 -14.42 4.98
C PHE A 755 -0.90 -15.03 6.34
N MET A 756 -0.24 -14.30 7.25
CA MET A 756 -0.02 -14.76 8.62
C MET A 756 -1.33 -14.82 9.41
N ALA A 757 -2.24 -13.86 9.23
CA ALA A 757 -3.49 -13.79 9.99
C ALA A 757 -4.64 -14.59 9.38
N PHE A 758 -4.70 -14.68 8.05
CA PHE A 758 -5.78 -15.32 7.30
C PHE A 758 -6.25 -16.67 7.86
N PRO A 759 -5.37 -17.61 8.26
CA PRO A 759 -5.80 -18.93 8.73
C PRO A 759 -6.47 -18.93 10.11
N HIS A 760 -6.27 -17.85 10.87
CA HIS A 760 -6.82 -17.67 12.21
C HIS A 760 -8.18 -16.96 12.19
N VAL A 761 -8.58 -16.46 11.02
CA VAL A 761 -9.84 -15.73 10.85
C VAL A 761 -11.01 -16.72 10.70
N PRO A 762 -12.07 -16.62 11.53
CA PRO A 762 -13.24 -17.48 11.43
C PRO A 762 -14.20 -16.99 10.33
N TRP A 763 -13.86 -17.21 9.06
CA TRP A 763 -14.60 -16.77 7.86
C TRP A 763 -16.09 -17.16 7.80
N LYS A 764 -16.56 -18.09 8.65
CA LYS A 764 -17.94 -18.60 8.67
C LYS A 764 -18.87 -17.92 9.69
N ASN A 765 -18.35 -17.11 10.62
CA ASN A 765 -19.17 -16.55 11.70
C ASN A 765 -19.25 -15.01 11.60
N GLU A 766 -20.47 -14.48 11.67
CA GLU A 766 -20.74 -13.05 11.70
C GLU A 766 -20.69 -12.51 13.14
N TYR A 767 -19.67 -11.74 13.46
CA TYR A 767 -19.62 -11.03 14.73
C TYR A 767 -19.00 -9.63 14.55
N PRO A 768 -19.39 -8.63 15.37
CA PRO A 768 -18.82 -7.28 15.32
C PRO A 768 -17.36 -7.18 15.84
N GLY A 769 -16.56 -6.31 15.20
CA GLY A 769 -15.07 -6.21 15.23
C GLY A 769 -14.32 -6.12 16.57
N THR A 770 -13.15 -6.79 16.69
CA THR A 770 -12.19 -6.64 17.81
C THR A 770 -10.70 -6.66 17.41
N VAL A 771 -10.33 -7.09 16.18
CA VAL A 771 -8.94 -7.07 15.66
C VAL A 771 -8.85 -6.30 14.36
N LYS A 772 -7.91 -5.36 14.25
CA LYS A 772 -7.60 -4.60 13.04
C LYS A 772 -6.17 -4.90 12.59
N ILE A 773 -5.96 -5.37 11.36
CA ILE A 773 -4.63 -5.58 10.79
C ILE A 773 -4.32 -4.40 9.87
N VAL A 774 -3.26 -3.67 10.16
CA VAL A 774 -2.97 -2.36 9.57
C VAL A 774 -1.55 -2.26 9.02
N GLY A 775 -1.31 -1.27 8.17
CA GLY A 775 0.04 -0.81 7.83
C GLY A 775 0.74 -1.64 6.75
N GLY A 776 0.34 -1.44 5.50
CA GLY A 776 1.03 -2.01 4.35
C GLY A 776 0.52 -1.50 3.01
N ASN A 777 0.53 -2.38 2.02
CA ASN A 777 0.39 -2.01 0.61
C ASN A 777 -0.61 -2.89 -0.15
N MET A 778 -1.50 -3.60 0.55
CA MET A 778 -2.53 -4.44 -0.07
C MET A 778 -3.33 -3.69 -1.14
N ARG A 779 -3.56 -2.38 -0.96
CA ARG A 779 -4.19 -1.51 -1.97
C ARG A 779 -3.49 -1.57 -3.33
N LYS A 780 -2.17 -1.73 -3.36
CA LYS A 780 -1.43 -1.80 -4.63
C LYS A 780 -1.93 -2.92 -5.53
N TYR A 781 -2.40 -4.02 -4.94
CA TYR A 781 -2.88 -5.20 -5.66
C TYR A 781 -4.28 -5.02 -6.25
N PHE A 782 -5.03 -4.02 -5.84
CA PHE A 782 -6.42 -3.85 -6.25
C PHE A 782 -6.65 -2.53 -6.98
N TYR A 783 -7.53 -2.59 -7.97
CA TYR A 783 -8.13 -1.45 -8.63
C TYR A 783 -9.26 -0.94 -7.74
N PHE A 784 -9.29 0.38 -7.54
CA PHE A 784 -10.35 1.03 -6.77
C PHE A 784 -11.11 1.96 -7.68
N LYS A 785 -12.36 1.60 -7.98
CA LYS A 785 -13.36 2.63 -8.21
C LYS A 785 -13.56 3.30 -6.85
N GLN A 786 -12.98 4.49 -6.66
CA GLN A 786 -13.45 5.31 -5.56
C GLN A 786 -14.88 5.66 -5.91
N ASP A 787 -15.83 5.01 -5.23
CA ASP A 787 -17.20 5.47 -5.24
C ASP A 787 -17.14 6.91 -4.73
N THR A 788 -17.48 7.86 -5.60
CA THR A 788 -17.63 9.28 -5.23
C THR A 788 -18.67 9.47 -4.11
N THR A 789 -19.40 8.40 -3.79
CA THR A 789 -20.47 8.28 -2.80
C THR A 789 -20.00 7.76 -1.46
N VAL A 790 -18.73 7.42 -1.27
CA VAL A 790 -18.26 7.20 0.08
C VAL A 790 -18.00 8.55 0.69
N PRO A 791 -18.82 8.98 1.66
CA PRO A 791 -18.35 10.01 2.53
C PRO A 791 -17.14 9.36 3.18
N PHE A 792 -15.93 9.76 2.77
CA PHE A 792 -14.89 10.09 3.74
C PHE A 792 -15.67 10.64 4.90
N SER A 793 -15.83 9.86 5.98
CA SER A 793 -16.80 10.18 7.03
C SER A 793 -16.66 11.66 7.21
N GLU A 794 -17.66 12.39 6.73
CA GLU A 794 -17.57 13.82 6.70
C GLU A 794 -17.66 14.07 8.19
N ARG A 795 -16.50 14.18 8.86
CA ARG A 795 -16.33 15.15 9.92
C ARG A 795 -16.73 16.42 9.20
N ILE A 796 -18.03 16.64 9.25
CA ILE A 796 -18.85 17.71 8.72
C ILE A 796 -17.99 18.48 7.76
N ARG A 797 -18.05 18.26 6.44
CA ARG A 797 -17.69 19.35 5.53
C ARG A 797 -18.73 20.43 5.86
N PRO A 798 -18.45 21.46 6.67
CA PRO A 798 -19.34 22.60 6.61
C PRO A 798 -19.08 23.13 5.20
N GLY A 799 -20.11 23.54 4.47
CA GLY A 799 -19.91 24.18 3.17
C GLY A 799 -18.72 25.14 3.28
N SER A 800 -17.79 25.07 2.34
CA SER A 800 -16.59 25.92 2.34
C SER A 800 -17.00 27.33 2.77
N LEU A 801 -16.65 27.73 3.99
CA LEU A 801 -16.90 29.09 4.44
C LEU A 801 -16.21 29.97 3.40
N LYS A 802 -16.97 30.81 2.69
CA LYS A 802 -16.44 31.68 1.63
C LYS A 802 -15.45 32.73 2.18
N PHE A 803 -15.24 32.78 3.49
CA PHE A 803 -14.40 33.73 4.21
C PHE A 803 -13.99 33.23 5.60
N ASN A 804 -13.04 33.93 6.24
CA ASN A 804 -12.63 33.69 7.63
C ASN A 804 -13.14 34.85 8.51
N PRO A 805 -14.10 34.62 9.43
CA PRO A 805 -14.62 35.69 10.29
C PRO A 805 -13.51 36.42 11.06
N GLY A 806 -13.49 37.75 10.97
CA GLY A 806 -12.46 38.61 11.56
C GLY A 806 -11.30 38.90 10.61
N PHE A 807 -11.25 38.26 9.45
CA PHE A 807 -10.18 38.40 8.46
C PHE A 807 -10.72 38.75 7.08
N ARG A 808 -10.05 39.68 6.40
CA ARG A 808 -10.42 40.01 5.02
C ARG A 808 -10.09 38.87 4.06
N ASN A 809 -8.92 38.29 4.19
CA ASN A 809 -8.44 37.27 3.26
C ASN A 809 -8.28 35.93 3.98
N GLN A 810 -8.62 34.84 3.30
CA GLN A 810 -8.33 33.49 3.80
C GLN A 810 -6.82 33.22 3.83
N THR A 811 -6.09 33.83 2.91
CA THR A 811 -4.63 33.81 2.86
C THR A 811 -4.09 35.22 3.02
N SER A 812 -3.13 35.43 3.93
CA SER A 812 -2.46 36.73 4.11
C SER A 812 -0.95 36.56 4.21
N PHE A 813 -0.22 37.44 3.55
CA PHE A 813 1.23 37.59 3.69
C PHE A 813 1.52 38.82 4.55
N ILE A 814 2.30 38.64 5.61
CA ILE A 814 2.52 39.63 6.67
C ILE A 814 4.02 39.90 6.80
N SER A 815 4.43 41.09 6.39
CA SER A 815 5.83 41.54 6.46
C SER A 815 6.13 42.11 7.84
N VAL A 816 7.14 41.57 8.51
CA VAL A 816 7.65 42.06 9.80
C VAL A 816 9.10 42.55 9.68
N LYS A 817 9.66 43.17 10.72
CA LYS A 817 11.00 43.79 10.63
C LYS A 817 12.13 42.86 11.01
N THR A 818 11.90 41.97 11.99
CA THR A 818 12.93 41.08 12.52
C THR A 818 12.39 39.67 12.72
N GLN A 819 13.31 38.71 12.88
CA GLN A 819 12.97 37.34 13.27
C GLN A 819 12.21 37.26 14.60
N LEU A 820 12.54 38.13 15.56
CA LEU A 820 11.84 38.18 16.85
C LEU A 820 10.41 38.71 16.66
N ASP A 821 10.24 39.73 15.82
CA ASP A 821 8.90 40.24 15.46
C ASP A 821 8.07 39.14 14.78
N GLU A 822 8.69 38.26 14.00
CA GLU A 822 8.01 37.13 13.35
C GLU A 822 7.41 36.15 14.37
N ALA A 823 8.22 35.75 15.35
CA ALA A 823 7.79 34.90 16.47
C ALA A 823 6.67 35.57 17.28
N GLU A 824 6.86 36.86 17.59
CA GLU A 824 5.89 37.63 18.38
C GLU A 824 4.56 37.81 17.63
N TYR A 825 4.62 38.01 16.32
CA TYR A 825 3.44 38.14 15.48
C TYR A 825 2.67 36.82 15.36
N CYS A 826 3.36 35.68 15.29
CA CYS A 826 2.71 34.36 15.32
C CYS A 826 1.86 34.19 16.59
N VAL A 827 2.42 34.54 17.75
CA VAL A 827 1.72 34.46 19.04
C VAL A 827 0.59 35.48 19.14
N ALA A 828 0.81 36.71 18.69
CA ALA A 828 -0.21 37.76 18.69
C ALA A 828 -1.41 37.42 17.79
N LEU A 829 -1.15 36.82 16.63
CA LEU A 829 -2.19 36.38 15.71
C LEU A 829 -2.98 35.19 16.26
N TYR A 830 -2.29 34.23 16.90
CA TYR A 830 -2.94 33.16 17.62
C TYR A 830 -3.84 33.70 18.76
N TYR A 831 -3.33 34.67 19.55
CA TYR A 831 -4.11 35.34 20.60
C TYR A 831 -5.37 36.01 20.04
N TYR A 832 -5.22 36.75 18.93
CA TYR A 832 -6.34 37.40 18.25
C TYR A 832 -7.39 36.40 17.76
N MET A 833 -6.97 35.31 17.10
CA MET A 833 -7.88 34.25 16.67
C MET A 833 -8.63 33.60 17.83
N ARG A 834 -7.96 33.39 18.96
CA ARG A 834 -8.60 32.84 20.17
C ARG A 834 -9.61 33.82 20.77
N LYS A 835 -9.35 35.13 20.75
CA LYS A 835 -10.30 36.17 21.17
C LYS A 835 -11.51 36.30 20.25
N LEU A 836 -11.33 36.06 18.95
CA LEU A 836 -12.43 35.92 17.98
C LEU A 836 -13.31 34.67 18.22
N GLY A 837 -12.88 33.75 19.09
CA GLY A 837 -13.62 32.53 19.43
C GLY A 837 -13.21 31.28 18.66
N TYR A 838 -12.14 31.31 17.87
CA TYR A 838 -11.65 30.12 17.17
C TYR A 838 -11.16 29.06 18.16
N PRO A 839 -11.60 27.78 18.07
CA PRO A 839 -11.12 26.73 18.93
C PRO A 839 -9.60 26.50 18.84
N ARG A 840 -8.96 26.12 19.94
CA ARG A 840 -7.50 25.91 19.98
C ARG A 840 -7.05 24.83 19.00
N TRP A 841 -7.77 23.71 18.98
CA TRP A 841 -7.41 22.53 18.18
C TRP A 841 -7.56 22.73 16.67
N VAL A 842 -8.16 23.85 16.22
CA VAL A 842 -8.29 24.16 14.79
C VAL A 842 -7.17 25.08 14.27
N ILE A 843 -6.30 25.60 15.15
CA ILE A 843 -5.22 26.54 14.80
C ILE A 843 -3.85 25.88 15.03
N GLY A 844 -3.03 25.81 13.99
CA GLY A 844 -1.64 25.35 14.08
C GLY A 844 -0.65 26.47 13.79
N ILE A 845 0.44 26.55 14.56
CA ILE A 845 1.58 27.43 14.23
C ILE A 845 2.69 26.58 13.63
N TRP A 846 3.10 26.88 12.40
CA TRP A 846 4.13 26.17 11.66
C TRP A 846 5.43 26.94 11.68
N VAL A 847 6.51 26.24 12.03
CA VAL A 847 7.86 26.84 12.09
C VAL A 847 8.84 25.98 11.32
N CYS A 848 9.73 26.63 10.57
CA CYS A 848 10.74 25.96 9.74
C CYS A 848 12.11 25.88 10.45
N SER A 849 12.23 26.47 11.65
CA SER A 849 13.44 26.46 12.48
C SER A 849 13.12 26.07 13.92
N LYS A 850 13.99 25.25 14.52
CA LYS A 850 13.91 24.89 15.94
C LYS A 850 14.06 26.12 16.85
N ARG A 851 14.82 27.12 16.42
CA ARG A 851 14.96 28.39 17.15
C ARG A 851 13.65 29.17 17.18
N GLN A 852 12.89 29.15 16.08
CA GLN A 852 11.54 29.74 16.06
C GLN A 852 10.55 28.97 16.93
N LEU A 853 10.62 27.64 16.95
CA LEU A 853 9.83 26.81 17.86
C LEU A 853 10.01 27.24 19.32
N GLU A 854 11.26 27.37 19.76
CA GLU A 854 11.61 27.74 21.13
C GLU A 854 11.18 29.18 21.46
N LEU A 855 11.45 30.13 20.57
CA LEU A 855 11.03 31.53 20.73
C LEU A 855 9.51 31.68 20.84
N ILE A 856 8.75 31.00 19.98
CA ILE A 856 7.28 31.08 20.01
C ILE A 856 6.74 30.48 21.30
N LYS A 857 7.32 29.38 21.81
CA LYS A 857 6.93 28.81 23.10
C LYS A 857 7.21 29.77 24.26
N GLU A 858 8.39 30.38 24.30
CA GLU A 858 8.77 31.34 25.35
C GLU A 858 7.87 32.59 25.34
N ILE A 859 7.60 33.14 24.15
CA ILE A 859 6.71 34.31 24.00
C ILE A 859 5.27 33.92 24.37
N ALA A 860 4.81 32.72 24.00
CA ALA A 860 3.47 32.24 24.35
C ALA A 860 3.30 32.00 25.86
N GLU A 861 4.33 31.51 26.55
CA GLU A 861 4.33 31.33 28.01
C GLU A 861 4.32 32.67 28.76
N SER A 862 5.00 33.69 28.22
CA SER A 862 5.12 35.00 28.87
C SER A 862 3.98 35.97 28.56
N LYS A 863 3.45 35.96 27.33
CA LYS A 863 2.48 36.96 26.85
C LYS A 863 1.04 36.47 26.73
N LEU A 864 0.77 35.16 26.68
CA LEU A 864 -0.61 34.68 26.60
C LEU A 864 -1.24 34.52 27.98
N PRO A 865 -2.43 35.09 28.20
CA PRO A 865 -3.26 34.78 29.36
C PRO A 865 -3.58 33.28 29.47
N ARG A 866 -3.69 32.74 30.68
CA ARG A 866 -3.89 31.30 30.93
C ARG A 866 -5.19 30.75 30.31
N ASP A 867 -6.23 31.58 30.18
CA ASP A 867 -7.54 31.26 29.59
C ASP A 867 -7.51 31.07 28.07
N ILE A 868 -6.47 31.56 27.39
CA ILE A 868 -6.34 31.45 25.93
C ILE A 868 -5.85 30.06 25.51
N GLY A 869 -5.05 29.41 26.37
CA GLY A 869 -4.40 28.13 26.11
C GLY A 869 -3.18 28.25 25.18
N GLN A 870 -2.17 27.41 25.41
CA GLN A 870 -0.90 27.46 24.67
C GLN A 870 -1.06 27.00 23.21
N PRO A 871 -0.45 27.67 22.21
CA PRO A 871 -0.57 27.27 20.81
C PRO A 871 0.06 25.89 20.55
N VAL A 872 -0.49 25.16 19.59
CA VAL A 872 0.17 23.97 19.04
C VAL A 872 1.18 24.44 18.00
N VAL A 873 2.47 24.27 18.30
CA VAL A 873 3.56 24.73 17.43
C VAL A 873 4.26 23.50 16.83
N VAL A 874 4.26 23.44 15.50
CA VAL A 874 4.73 22.31 14.70
C VAL A 874 6.03 22.71 14.00
N PHE A 875 7.11 22.01 14.33
CA PHE A 875 8.41 22.23 13.71
C PHE A 875 8.62 21.26 12.55
N ASN A 876 8.46 21.76 11.33
CA ASN A 876 8.56 20.94 10.13
C ASN A 876 9.88 21.22 9.40
N ARG A 877 10.82 20.26 9.43
CA ARG A 877 12.13 20.34 8.76
C ARG A 877 12.42 19.15 7.83
N SER A 878 11.76 18.02 8.05
CA SER A 878 11.98 16.75 7.35
C SER A 878 10.71 16.19 6.70
N GLY A 879 9.63 16.97 6.68
CA GLY A 879 8.33 16.54 6.19
C GLY A 879 7.54 15.62 7.13
N ILE A 880 8.05 15.37 8.34
CA ILE A 880 7.39 14.53 9.36
C ILE A 880 5.97 15.04 9.68
N HIS A 881 5.76 16.35 9.57
CA HIS A 881 4.49 16.99 9.84
C HIS A 881 3.77 17.45 8.56
N ASP A 882 4.19 17.03 7.36
CA ASP A 882 3.55 17.41 6.10
C ASP A 882 2.07 16.94 6.02
N TYR A 883 1.67 16.02 6.90
CA TYR A 883 0.32 15.46 6.99
C TYR A 883 -0.49 15.97 8.19
N ASP A 884 0.11 16.77 9.09
CA ASP A 884 -0.62 17.40 10.18
C ASP A 884 -1.57 18.46 9.59
N CYS A 885 -2.86 18.33 9.88
CA CYS A 885 -3.89 19.15 9.24
C CYS A 885 -4.64 20.01 10.26
N PHE A 886 -4.33 21.31 10.30
CA PHE A 886 -5.14 22.29 11.01
C PHE A 886 -6.15 22.95 10.06
N ASP A 887 -7.28 23.42 10.56
CA ASP A 887 -8.20 24.20 9.73
C ASP A 887 -7.59 25.58 9.42
N TYR A 888 -6.83 26.15 10.35
CA TYR A 888 -6.17 27.44 10.17
C TYR A 888 -4.69 27.34 10.55
N SER A 889 -3.82 27.87 9.71
CA SER A 889 -2.38 27.78 9.90
C SER A 889 -1.74 29.16 9.92
N ILE A 890 -0.97 29.41 10.98
CA ILE A 890 -0.08 30.57 11.12
C ILE A 890 1.33 30.07 10.83
N ILE A 891 2.03 30.68 9.88
CA ILE A 891 3.23 30.08 9.29
C ILE A 891 4.38 31.08 9.38
N SER A 892 5.39 30.73 10.16
CA SER A 892 6.68 31.42 10.19
C SER A 892 7.55 30.89 9.06
N LEU A 893 7.93 31.77 8.13
CA LEU A 893 8.79 31.46 6.98
C LEU A 893 10.28 31.58 7.32
N PHE A 894 10.62 32.00 8.54
CA PHE A 894 11.98 32.02 9.03
C PHE A 894 12.59 30.61 9.05
N SER A 895 13.76 30.49 8.42
CA SER A 895 14.47 29.22 8.29
C SER A 895 15.97 29.41 8.36
N ASP A 896 16.64 28.61 9.19
CA ASP A 896 18.11 28.57 9.26
C ASP A 896 18.72 27.69 8.16
N SER A 897 17.92 26.83 7.50
CA SER A 897 18.38 25.85 6.51
C SER A 897 17.89 26.10 5.08
N GLY A 898 17.13 27.18 4.87
CA GLY A 898 16.55 27.53 3.56
C GLY A 898 15.24 26.79 3.21
N TYR A 899 14.86 25.74 3.95
CA TYR A 899 13.56 25.07 3.82
C TYR A 899 12.44 25.94 4.40
N LYS A 900 11.34 26.13 3.67
CA LYS A 900 10.20 26.97 4.09
C LYS A 900 8.87 26.28 3.79
N VAL A 901 7.93 26.34 4.74
CA VAL A 901 6.57 25.81 4.58
C VAL A 901 5.73 26.81 3.78
N THR A 902 5.65 26.61 2.47
CA THR A 902 4.92 27.52 1.54
C THR A 902 3.63 26.92 0.96
N HIS A 903 3.31 25.66 1.27
CA HIS A 903 2.25 24.87 0.62
C HIS A 903 0.87 24.97 1.30
N GLY A 904 0.63 25.98 2.15
CA GLY A 904 -0.67 26.21 2.78
C GLY A 904 -1.19 25.06 3.64
N PRO A 905 -0.50 24.68 4.73
CA PRO A 905 -0.89 23.56 5.59
C PRO A 905 -2.27 23.71 6.26
N GLY A 906 -2.85 24.92 6.28
CA GLY A 906 -4.18 25.17 6.80
C GLY A 906 -5.27 24.92 5.76
N LYS A 907 -6.31 24.17 6.13
CA LYS A 907 -7.42 23.82 5.20
C LYS A 907 -8.33 24.99 4.83
N ARG A 908 -8.47 25.99 5.71
CA ARG A 908 -9.44 27.11 5.63
C ARG A 908 -8.78 28.48 5.71
N GLY A 909 -7.58 28.59 6.27
CA GLY A 909 -6.84 29.86 6.26
C GLY A 909 -5.35 29.70 6.49
N ASN A 910 -4.56 30.54 5.83
CA ASN A 910 -3.10 30.48 5.85
C ASN A 910 -2.51 31.89 6.03
N TYR A 911 -1.79 32.11 7.12
CA TYR A 911 -1.23 33.42 7.47
C TYR A 911 0.29 33.32 7.50
N TYR A 912 0.93 33.76 6.43
CA TYR A 912 2.38 33.69 6.25
C TYR A 912 3.05 34.93 6.82
N ILE A 913 4.04 34.74 7.69
CA ILE A 913 4.76 35.83 8.36
C ILE A 913 6.24 35.68 8.01
N SER A 914 6.86 36.76 7.54
CA SER A 914 8.28 36.80 7.21
C SER A 914 8.88 38.17 7.45
N SER A 915 10.12 38.17 7.94
CA SER A 915 10.99 39.36 7.99
C SER A 915 11.63 39.73 6.64
N ASP A 916 11.58 38.84 5.64
CA ASP A 916 12.01 39.09 4.26
C ASP A 916 10.93 38.64 3.25
N MET A 917 9.75 39.26 3.36
CA MET A 917 8.59 38.87 2.54
C MET A 917 8.82 39.00 1.03
N LYS A 918 9.78 39.83 0.60
CA LYS A 918 10.11 40.00 -0.82
C LYS A 918 10.81 38.77 -1.40
N THR A 919 11.63 38.08 -0.62
CA THR A 919 12.30 36.84 -1.06
C THR A 919 11.47 35.59 -0.80
N ASP A 920 10.63 35.64 0.23
CA ASP A 920 10.03 34.43 0.81
C ASP A 920 8.66 34.07 0.24
N ARG A 921 8.08 34.99 -0.50
CA ARG A 921 6.76 34.83 -1.08
C ARG A 921 6.80 34.01 -2.38
N PRO A 922 5.80 33.15 -2.65
CA PRO A 922 5.66 32.47 -3.93
C PRO A 922 5.58 33.46 -5.10
N LEU A 923 6.29 33.16 -6.20
CA LEU A 923 6.39 34.03 -7.39
C LEU A 923 5.07 34.20 -8.16
N ASP A 924 4.06 33.39 -7.88
CA ASP A 924 2.77 33.37 -8.57
C ASP A 924 1.67 34.20 -7.85
N ASP A 925 2.02 34.97 -6.81
CA ASP A 925 1.05 35.77 -6.05
C ASP A 925 1.24 37.29 -6.33
N ASP A 926 0.19 37.94 -6.85
CA ASP A 926 0.16 39.37 -7.24
C ASP A 926 -0.34 40.33 -6.13
N THR A 927 -0.73 39.83 -4.94
CA THR A 927 -1.17 40.71 -3.82
C THR A 927 -0.10 41.76 -3.43
N THR A 928 -0.39 43.05 -3.57
CA THR A 928 0.61 44.11 -3.30
C THR A 928 0.71 44.51 -1.82
N GLU A 929 -0.27 44.10 -0.99
CA GLU A 929 -0.35 44.47 0.43
C GLU A 929 0.15 43.32 1.33
N CYS A 930 1.34 43.48 1.91
CA CYS A 930 1.93 42.52 2.85
C CYS A 930 1.58 42.84 4.32
N ASN A 931 0.35 43.28 4.59
CA ASN A 931 -0.14 43.59 5.93
C ASN A 931 -1.38 42.76 6.22
N LEU A 932 -1.55 42.32 7.47
CA LEU A 932 -2.78 41.65 7.90
C LEU A 932 -3.95 42.63 7.82
N GLN A 933 -5.04 42.21 7.20
CA GLN A 933 -6.28 42.99 7.12
C GLN A 933 -7.38 42.27 7.89
N ILE A 934 -7.89 42.94 8.93
CA ILE A 934 -8.94 42.43 9.79
C ILE A 934 -10.27 43.12 9.50
N VAL A 935 -11.37 42.42 9.81
CA VAL A 935 -12.73 42.95 9.78
C VAL A 935 -13.24 42.99 11.23
N PRO A 936 -13.44 44.18 11.81
CA PRO A 936 -13.83 44.29 13.21
C PRO A 936 -15.26 43.74 13.44
N ASN A 937 -15.53 43.28 14.66
CA ASN A 937 -16.84 42.78 15.14
C ASN A 937 -17.35 41.46 14.51
N GLU A 938 -16.55 40.77 13.68
CA GLU A 938 -16.85 39.40 13.26
C GLU A 938 -16.34 38.41 14.31
N LYS A 939 -17.06 37.30 14.55
CA LYS A 939 -16.64 36.23 15.46
C LYS A 939 -16.68 34.87 14.76
N TYR A 940 -15.89 33.93 15.26
CA TYR A 940 -15.85 32.57 14.74
C TYR A 940 -17.24 31.91 14.76
N GLY A 941 -17.59 31.20 13.68
CA GLY A 941 -18.91 30.59 13.50
C GLY A 941 -19.95 31.46 12.81
N LEU A 942 -19.54 32.64 12.29
CA LEU A 942 -20.41 33.51 11.49
C LEU A 942 -20.62 32.94 10.07
N ASP A 943 -21.89 32.83 9.66
CA ASP A 943 -22.27 32.22 8.37
C ASP A 943 -22.16 33.19 7.17
N GLU A 944 -22.33 34.50 7.38
CA GLU A 944 -22.26 35.55 6.35
C GLU A 944 -21.50 36.79 6.85
N ARG A 945 -20.73 37.46 5.98
CA ARG A 945 -19.97 38.67 6.36
C ARG A 945 -20.90 39.80 6.75
N THR A 946 -20.59 40.47 7.86
CA THR A 946 -21.37 41.59 8.40
C THR A 946 -20.89 42.96 7.91
N SER A 947 -19.64 43.08 7.44
CA SER A 947 -19.06 44.34 6.98
C SER A 947 -18.01 44.17 5.88
N LEU A 948 -17.88 45.19 5.02
CA LEU A 948 -16.78 45.35 4.06
C LEU A 948 -15.68 46.31 4.59
N GLU A 949 -15.90 46.90 5.76
CA GLU A 949 -14.94 47.79 6.40
C GLU A 949 -13.70 47.01 6.84
N ARG A 950 -12.52 47.58 6.60
CA ARG A 950 -11.24 46.89 6.77
C ARG A 950 -10.25 47.74 7.56
N ILE A 951 -9.53 47.09 8.47
CA ILE A 951 -8.43 47.71 9.19
C ILE A 951 -7.14 46.96 8.84
N ALA A 952 -6.17 47.69 8.30
CA ALA A 952 -4.84 47.16 8.05
C ALA A 952 -4.00 47.27 9.32
N ILE A 953 -3.51 46.13 9.81
CA ILE A 953 -2.63 46.04 10.97
C ILE A 953 -1.21 46.39 10.54
N LYS A 954 -0.62 47.41 11.16
CA LYS A 954 0.71 47.92 10.77
C LYS A 954 1.86 47.27 11.55
N ASN A 955 1.61 46.75 12.74
CA ASN A 955 2.61 46.13 13.61
C ASN A 955 1.93 45.20 14.64
N VAL A 956 2.76 44.45 15.39
CA VAL A 956 2.29 43.48 16.38
C VAL A 956 1.54 44.11 17.56
N THR A 957 1.92 45.34 17.97
CA THR A 957 1.24 46.07 19.06
C THR A 957 -0.18 46.44 18.68
N ASP A 958 -0.41 46.83 17.43
CA ASP A 958 -1.75 47.09 16.92
C ASP A 958 -2.61 45.82 16.99
N LEU A 959 -2.05 44.65 16.63
CA LEU A 959 -2.78 43.38 16.70
C LEU A 959 -3.17 43.00 18.14
N TYR A 960 -2.27 43.16 19.12
CA TYR A 960 -2.60 42.95 20.53
C TYR A 960 -3.71 43.89 21.02
N ARG A 961 -3.65 45.18 20.66
CA ARG A 961 -4.70 46.14 21.00
C ARG A 961 -6.04 45.76 20.40
N PHE A 962 -6.07 45.24 19.17
CA PHE A 962 -7.32 44.75 18.58
C PHE A 962 -7.82 43.50 19.28
N ALA A 963 -6.94 42.56 19.65
CA ALA A 963 -7.30 41.36 20.42
C ALA A 963 -7.88 41.68 21.81
N GLU A 964 -7.40 42.72 22.47
CA GLU A 964 -7.92 43.16 23.77
C GLU A 964 -9.28 43.87 23.69
N ASN A 965 -9.60 44.46 22.53
CA ASN A 965 -10.85 45.18 22.28
C ASN A 965 -11.92 44.34 21.55
N THR A 966 -11.65 43.05 21.30
CA THR A 966 -12.55 42.07 20.66
C THR A 966 -13.21 41.17 21.70
#